data_AF-A0A290QI73-F1
#
_entry.id   AF-A0A290QI73-F1
#
_cell.length_a   1.000
_cell.length_b   1.000
_cell.length_c   1.000
_cell.angle_alpha   90.00
_cell.angle_beta   90.00
_cell.angle_gamma   90.00
#
_symmetry.space_group_name_H-M   'P 1'
#
loop_
_entity.id
_entity.type
_entity.pdbx_description
1 polymer ?
#
loop_
_entity_poly.entity_id
_entity_poly.type
_entity_poly.pdbx_seq_one_letter_code
_entity_poly.pdbx_strand_id
1 'polypeptide(L)'
;MERGTSPALATTLTDPPILPTTDMASRDIATDGPTTGEWMIAGLLAGNLAWTTLCLGGVRAETMVLSWALTGIALALQLALTAWTGGRSHAAGFWLLPFLGYAAVSVLFITPVPWIGKREWLGWAQMIATFWVSLNGLRRPGPRLVVIGTALGLAVFAVVLAAYQRFIAPDWLMMERTQVAQYIGRASGSFGNPNNFAALLALAIPPVLSLAWQRGATAFQRVLFGYLGLVLLLGIGLTISRGGWLALALALACWPLFARSQAWASRILLSATALGAVIMAGAALYSTVPLVKTRLDSLAKDRGEWSRPILWEASTQLFTSAPVLGTGAGSFNTLFERQRPERFNDEPQWVHNEYLNTLSDYGLTGFALFFGAVAVVAWKVAARAARAGVFAEVNVGWRAPGFTHAMSVGLLAFAAASFVDFHLKIPALCMMVALVAAEVVRRHWPAEEAGEPEPLRQLGGIVAAVAVVIVMLAVALPTYQAEASRYAGRQKIDALALNPNPTLNQQKETLTEARSLFGEALAFDDANGQAWADSAYASALWSHLAAHSRNELGKEAEASARQALARSELVPEFWIRLGVSLDMQGRWNEGSEAFLKALILAPGSSLVWYHQAYHLSLNPRAKKLAEAAAATCLRLDPAYLAARSLQQRLSSVP
;
A
#
# COMPACT_ATOMS: atom_id res chain seq x y z
N MET A 1 38.28 -52.85 72.77
CA MET A 1 38.92 -51.54 73.03
C MET A 1 40.18 -51.49 72.18
N GLU A 2 40.42 -50.34 71.54
CA GLU A 2 41.64 -49.95 70.77
C GLU A 2 41.83 -50.65 69.41
N ARG A 3 41.60 -50.02 68.25
CA ARG A 3 42.22 -48.86 67.55
C ARG A 3 43.55 -49.17 66.84
N GLY A 4 43.53 -49.04 65.51
CA GLY A 4 44.66 -48.83 64.60
C GLY A 4 45.32 -50.12 64.09
N THR A 5 45.73 -50.31 62.83
CA THR A 5 45.93 -49.44 61.66
C THR A 5 46.22 -50.36 60.46
N SER A 6 45.71 -50.05 59.25
CA SER A 6 46.34 -50.48 57.99
C SER A 6 45.83 -49.66 56.79
N PRO A 7 46.63 -49.47 55.72
CA PRO A 7 46.64 -48.23 54.94
C PRO A 7 45.91 -48.27 53.59
N ALA A 8 45.50 -47.06 53.18
CA ALA A 8 45.38 -46.51 51.84
C ALA A 8 45.38 -47.45 50.62
N LEU A 9 44.20 -47.58 50.01
CA LEU A 9 44.04 -47.82 48.57
C LEU A 9 43.67 -46.49 47.91
N ALA A 10 44.59 -45.99 47.08
CA ALA A 10 44.40 -44.79 46.27
C ALA A 10 43.41 -45.08 45.13
N THR A 11 42.18 -44.58 45.26
CA THR A 11 41.27 -44.39 44.12
C THR A 11 41.51 -43.00 43.55
N THR A 12 42.14 -42.97 42.37
CA THR A 12 42.20 -41.83 41.47
C THR A 12 40.78 -41.40 41.09
N LEU A 13 40.31 -40.32 41.72
CA LEU A 13 39.20 -39.52 41.20
C LEU A 13 39.70 -38.81 39.94
N THR A 14 39.30 -39.33 38.78
CA THR A 14 39.35 -38.57 37.53
C THR A 14 38.33 -37.45 37.61
N ASP A 15 38.80 -36.21 37.65
CA ASP A 15 37.95 -35.03 37.50
C ASP A 15 37.15 -35.15 36.18
N PRO A 16 35.84 -34.81 36.17
CA PRO A 16 35.09 -34.71 34.93
C PRO A 16 35.69 -33.60 34.04
N PRO A 17 35.65 -33.74 32.71
CA PRO A 17 36.20 -32.73 31.82
C PRO A 17 35.47 -31.41 32.07
N ILE A 18 36.24 -30.38 32.43
CA ILE A 18 35.79 -28.99 32.49
C ILE A 18 35.31 -28.63 31.09
N LEU A 19 33.99 -28.66 30.89
CA LEU A 19 33.35 -28.08 29.72
C LEU A 19 33.74 -26.59 29.70
N PRO A 20 34.22 -26.05 28.57
CA PRO A 20 34.52 -24.63 28.49
C PRO A 20 33.25 -23.85 28.82
N THR A 21 33.33 -23.01 29.84
CA THR A 21 32.27 -22.07 30.18
C THR A 21 31.95 -21.25 28.93
N THR A 22 30.66 -21.10 28.64
CA THR A 22 30.07 -20.33 27.53
C THR A 22 30.43 -18.84 27.50
N ASP A 23 31.41 -18.41 28.29
CA ASP A 23 31.77 -17.03 28.57
C ASP A 23 32.95 -16.52 27.71
N MET A 24 33.64 -17.40 26.97
CA MET A 24 34.68 -16.99 26.02
C MET A 24 34.20 -16.84 24.57
N ALA A 25 33.04 -17.41 24.22
CA ALA A 25 32.47 -17.30 22.86
C ALA A 25 31.72 -15.97 22.61
N SER A 26 31.46 -15.17 23.65
CA SER A 26 30.73 -13.89 23.56
C SER A 26 31.65 -12.67 23.34
N ARG A 27 32.98 -12.84 23.39
CA ARG A 27 33.94 -11.73 23.37
C ARG A 27 34.41 -11.28 21.98
N ASP A 28 34.25 -12.09 20.93
CA ASP A 28 34.87 -11.79 19.63
C ASP A 28 33.94 -11.18 18.55
N ILE A 29 32.67 -10.86 18.86
CA ILE A 29 31.74 -10.19 17.91
C ILE A 29 31.60 -8.67 18.20
N ALA A 30 32.19 -8.20 19.31
CA ALA A 30 31.90 -6.89 19.89
C ALA A 30 32.90 -5.76 19.56
N THR A 31 33.95 -5.99 18.76
CA THR A 31 35.03 -5.00 18.56
C THR A 31 34.92 -4.15 17.30
N ASP A 32 34.22 -4.60 16.26
CA ASP A 32 34.09 -3.81 15.02
C ASP A 32 32.80 -2.98 14.98
N GLY A 33 32.96 -1.67 14.77
CA GLY A 33 31.87 -0.71 14.55
C GLY A 33 31.04 -1.00 13.29
N PRO A 34 29.98 -0.22 13.02
CA PRO A 34 29.21 -0.36 11.80
C PRO A 34 30.07 -0.09 10.56
N THR A 35 29.92 -0.91 9.53
CA THR A 35 30.68 -0.77 8.28
C THR A 35 30.14 0.40 7.45
N THR A 36 30.94 0.93 6.53
CA THR A 36 30.50 1.96 5.57
C THR A 36 29.29 1.48 4.76
N GLY A 37 29.31 0.22 4.31
CA GLY A 37 28.19 -0.36 3.56
C GLY A 37 26.88 -0.42 4.36
N GLU A 38 26.96 -0.70 5.66
CA GLU A 38 25.80 -0.68 6.56
C GLU A 38 25.22 0.74 6.72
N TRP A 39 26.09 1.74 6.87
CA TRP A 39 25.67 3.15 6.90
C TRP A 39 25.04 3.60 5.58
N MET A 40 25.57 3.17 4.44
CA MET A 40 24.98 3.45 3.13
C MET A 40 23.58 2.85 3.01
N ILE A 41 23.38 1.59 3.43
CA ILE A 41 22.07 0.94 3.43
C ILE A 41 21.09 1.71 4.33
N ALA A 42 21.51 2.11 5.53
CA ALA A 42 20.66 2.92 6.42
C ALA A 42 20.30 4.27 5.80
N GLY A 43 21.25 4.95 5.15
CA GLY A 43 21.01 6.20 4.45
C GLY A 43 20.01 6.05 3.29
N LEU A 44 20.14 5.00 2.49
CA LEU A 44 19.21 4.69 1.40
C LEU A 44 17.80 4.39 1.92
N LEU A 45 17.67 3.57 2.98
CA LEU A 45 16.38 3.26 3.60
C LEU A 45 15.74 4.50 4.23
N ALA A 46 16.50 5.29 5.00
CA ALA A 46 16.01 6.51 5.63
C ALA A 46 15.59 7.56 4.60
N GLY A 47 16.41 7.79 3.57
CA GLY A 47 16.10 8.70 2.47
C GLY A 47 14.87 8.25 1.69
N ASN A 48 14.73 6.96 1.42
CA ASN A 48 13.56 6.42 0.71
C ASN A 48 12.28 6.52 1.56
N LEU A 49 12.33 6.20 2.85
CA LEU A 49 11.22 6.38 3.78
C LEU A 49 10.78 7.84 3.82
N ALA A 50 11.74 8.78 3.91
CA ALA A 50 11.45 10.20 3.92
C ALA A 50 10.81 10.66 2.61
N TRP A 51 11.44 10.36 1.47
CA TRP A 51 10.91 10.70 0.15
C TRP A 51 9.49 10.17 -0.05
N THR A 52 9.31 8.86 0.12
CA THR A 52 8.02 8.20 -0.14
C THR A 52 6.92 8.71 0.81
N THR A 53 7.25 8.94 2.08
CA THR A 53 6.28 9.45 3.07
C THR A 53 5.88 10.90 2.83
N LEU A 54 6.84 11.76 2.45
CA LEU A 54 6.60 13.18 2.16
C LEU A 54 5.94 13.42 0.80
N CYS A 55 6.09 12.47 -0.13
CA CYS A 55 5.44 12.49 -1.43
C CYS A 55 4.06 11.78 -1.41
N LEU A 56 3.19 12.21 -0.50
CA LEU A 56 1.81 11.72 -0.36
C LEU A 56 1.70 10.21 -0.10
N GLY A 57 2.72 9.63 0.56
CA GLY A 57 2.79 8.19 0.83
C GLY A 57 3.22 7.33 -0.36
N GLY A 58 3.70 7.93 -1.45
CA GLY A 58 4.16 7.22 -2.64
C GLY A 58 3.05 6.77 -3.58
N VAL A 59 1.85 7.34 -3.48
CA VAL A 59 0.70 6.93 -4.32
C VAL A 59 0.81 7.38 -5.79
N ARG A 60 1.83 8.18 -6.12
CA ARG A 60 2.02 8.81 -7.42
C ARG A 60 3.15 8.15 -8.20
N ALA A 61 2.95 7.93 -9.49
CA ALA A 61 3.93 7.21 -10.29
C ALA A 61 5.26 7.98 -10.42
N GLU A 62 5.21 9.29 -10.58
CA GLU A 62 6.40 10.14 -10.72
C GLU A 62 7.29 10.12 -9.47
N THR A 63 6.71 9.95 -8.27
CA THR A 63 7.49 9.89 -7.03
C THR A 63 8.04 8.48 -6.81
N MET A 64 7.38 7.47 -7.37
CA MET A 64 7.80 6.09 -7.25
C MET A 64 9.02 5.74 -8.08
N VAL A 65 9.37 6.51 -9.12
CA VAL A 65 10.63 6.35 -9.86
C VAL A 65 11.84 6.41 -8.92
N LEU A 66 11.94 7.47 -8.11
CA LEU A 66 13.04 7.63 -7.14
C LEU A 66 12.91 6.62 -5.99
N SER A 67 11.71 6.36 -5.49
CA SER A 67 11.48 5.37 -4.43
C SER A 67 11.97 3.97 -4.83
N TRP A 68 11.70 3.55 -6.07
CA TRP A 68 12.17 2.28 -6.60
C TRP A 68 13.66 2.26 -6.91
N ALA A 69 14.23 3.36 -7.41
CA ALA A 69 15.67 3.46 -7.58
C ALA A 69 16.40 3.26 -6.23
N LEU A 70 15.96 3.95 -5.18
CA LEU A 70 16.52 3.79 -3.83
C LEU A 70 16.32 2.38 -3.27
N THR A 71 15.17 1.76 -3.52
CA THR A 71 14.89 0.38 -3.10
C THR A 71 15.81 -0.62 -3.80
N GLY A 72 15.92 -0.53 -5.14
CA GLY A 72 16.74 -1.42 -5.94
C GLY A 72 18.22 -1.28 -5.62
N ILE A 73 18.73 -0.05 -5.45
CA ILE A 73 20.12 0.20 -5.03
C ILE A 73 20.36 -0.38 -3.63
N ALA A 74 19.46 -0.17 -2.66
CA ALA A 74 19.62 -0.71 -1.31
C ALA A 74 19.64 -2.25 -1.28
N LEU A 75 18.75 -2.89 -2.06
CA LEU A 75 18.70 -4.34 -2.15
C LEU A 75 19.92 -4.91 -2.89
N ALA A 76 20.30 -4.35 -4.03
CA ALA A 76 21.48 -4.80 -4.77
C ALA A 76 22.76 -4.63 -3.94
N LEU A 77 22.93 -3.49 -3.26
CA LEU A 77 24.05 -3.25 -2.36
C LEU A 77 24.07 -4.25 -1.21
N GLN A 78 22.93 -4.51 -0.57
CA GLN A 78 22.84 -5.48 0.51
C GLN A 78 23.21 -6.90 0.06
N LEU A 79 22.72 -7.34 -1.11
CA LEU A 79 23.02 -8.65 -1.68
C LEU A 79 24.50 -8.77 -2.06
N ALA A 80 25.07 -7.75 -2.69
CA ALA A 80 26.49 -7.71 -3.05
C ALA A 80 27.40 -7.74 -1.82
N LEU A 81 27.10 -6.96 -0.78
CA LEU A 81 27.86 -6.97 0.48
C LEU A 81 27.75 -8.33 1.19
N THR A 82 26.58 -8.96 1.16
CA THR A 82 26.37 -10.29 1.74
C THR A 82 27.18 -11.35 0.99
N ALA A 83 27.20 -11.30 -0.35
CA ALA A 83 28.01 -12.18 -1.18
C ALA A 83 29.51 -11.98 -0.91
N TRP A 84 29.97 -10.73 -0.88
CA TRP A 84 31.39 -10.40 -0.66
C TRP A 84 31.90 -10.87 0.71
N THR A 85 31.08 -10.71 1.75
CA THR A 85 31.44 -11.06 3.13
C THR A 85 31.17 -12.52 3.49
N GLY A 86 30.57 -13.32 2.59
CA GLY A 86 30.14 -14.69 2.89
C GLY A 86 29.00 -14.77 3.91
N GLY A 87 28.28 -13.66 4.14
CA GLY A 87 27.22 -13.59 5.13
C GLY A 87 26.01 -14.47 4.78
N ARG A 88 25.33 -15.00 5.80
CA ARG A 88 24.06 -15.71 5.61
C ARG A 88 22.88 -14.76 5.71
N SER A 89 21.91 -14.93 4.81
CA SER A 89 20.62 -14.23 4.89
C SER A 89 19.71 -14.89 5.90
N HIS A 90 18.97 -14.07 6.63
CA HIS A 90 18.05 -14.49 7.67
C HIS A 90 16.87 -15.28 7.07
N ALA A 91 16.60 -16.47 7.63
CA ALA A 91 15.58 -17.41 7.14
C ALA A 91 14.16 -16.80 7.02
N ALA A 92 13.78 -15.86 7.89
CA ALA A 92 12.50 -15.16 7.79
C ALA A 92 12.28 -14.43 6.46
N GLY A 93 13.35 -13.95 5.81
CA GLY A 93 13.27 -13.23 4.54
C GLY A 93 12.70 -14.05 3.39
N PHE A 94 12.88 -15.38 3.44
CA PHE A 94 12.48 -16.28 2.35
C PHE A 94 10.99 -16.63 2.37
N TRP A 95 10.29 -16.46 3.51
CA TRP A 95 8.89 -16.90 3.65
C TRP A 95 7.92 -16.15 2.73
N LEU A 96 8.23 -14.90 2.35
CA LEU A 96 7.38 -14.08 1.49
C LEU A 96 7.69 -14.24 0.00
N LEU A 97 8.82 -14.87 -0.37
CA LEU A 97 9.21 -15.03 -1.78
C LEU A 97 8.26 -15.94 -2.58
N PRO A 98 7.70 -17.04 -2.03
CA PRO A 98 6.68 -17.82 -2.73
C PRO A 98 5.45 -16.99 -3.14
N PHE A 99 4.98 -16.09 -2.28
CA PHE A 99 3.91 -15.17 -2.63
C PHE A 99 4.34 -14.22 -3.76
N LEU A 100 5.56 -13.66 -3.70
CA LEU A 100 6.04 -12.76 -4.75
C LEU A 100 6.14 -13.45 -6.12
N GLY A 101 6.57 -14.72 -6.14
CA GLY A 101 6.58 -15.55 -7.34
C GLY A 101 5.16 -15.83 -7.85
N TYR A 102 4.24 -16.18 -6.96
CA TYR A 102 2.83 -16.38 -7.30
C TYR A 102 2.16 -15.10 -7.83
N ALA A 103 2.44 -13.95 -7.23
CA ALA A 103 1.94 -12.66 -7.69
C ALA A 103 2.49 -12.33 -9.10
N ALA A 104 3.73 -12.70 -9.41
CA ALA A 104 4.27 -12.56 -10.78
C ALA A 104 3.52 -13.45 -11.77
N VAL A 105 3.24 -14.71 -11.40
CA VAL A 105 2.41 -15.62 -12.21
C VAL A 105 1.02 -15.03 -12.43
N SER A 106 0.42 -14.42 -11.41
CA SER A 106 -0.86 -13.73 -11.52
C SER A 106 -0.82 -12.59 -12.55
N VAL A 107 0.24 -11.79 -12.55
CA VAL A 107 0.43 -10.71 -13.55
C VAL A 107 0.59 -11.24 -14.97
N LEU A 108 1.33 -12.33 -15.14
CA LEU A 108 1.67 -12.86 -16.47
C LEU A 108 0.54 -13.67 -17.11
N PHE A 109 -0.28 -14.35 -16.31
CA PHE A 109 -1.19 -15.40 -16.82
C PHE A 109 -2.63 -15.30 -16.34
N ILE A 110 -2.94 -14.51 -15.31
CA ILE A 110 -4.26 -14.52 -14.66
C ILE A 110 -4.97 -13.17 -14.82
N THR A 111 -4.28 -12.07 -14.52
CA THR A 111 -4.92 -10.76 -14.50
C THR A 111 -5.32 -10.30 -15.91
N PRO A 112 -6.54 -9.78 -16.09
CA PRO A 112 -6.93 -9.16 -17.34
C PRO A 112 -6.34 -7.76 -17.54
N VAL A 113 -5.62 -7.23 -16.55
CA VAL A 113 -5.05 -5.88 -16.56
C VAL A 113 -3.56 -5.91 -16.17
N PRO A 114 -2.69 -6.54 -17.00
CA PRO A 114 -1.30 -6.81 -16.63
C PRO A 114 -0.48 -5.56 -16.28
N TRP A 115 -0.78 -4.38 -16.84
CA TRP A 115 -0.08 -3.13 -16.50
C TRP A 115 -0.43 -2.61 -15.10
N ILE A 116 -1.66 -2.81 -14.63
CA ILE A 116 -2.07 -2.52 -13.25
C ILE A 116 -1.49 -3.59 -12.32
N GLY A 117 -1.61 -4.86 -12.70
CA GLY A 117 -1.05 -5.98 -11.96
C GLY A 117 0.48 -5.85 -11.76
N LYS A 118 1.21 -5.38 -12.77
CA LYS A 118 2.66 -5.12 -12.70
C LYS A 118 2.98 -4.07 -11.62
N ARG A 119 2.19 -3.00 -11.52
CA ARG A 119 2.34 -1.99 -10.46
C ARG A 119 2.01 -2.54 -9.07
N GLU A 120 0.98 -3.38 -8.95
CA GLU A 120 0.64 -4.08 -7.71
C GLU A 120 1.77 -5.03 -7.28
N TRP A 121 2.32 -5.80 -8.21
CA TRP A 121 3.47 -6.66 -7.97
C TRP A 121 4.70 -5.88 -7.52
N LEU A 122 4.96 -4.72 -8.13
CA LEU A 122 6.02 -3.82 -7.69
C LEU A 122 5.75 -3.34 -6.25
N GLY A 123 4.52 -2.96 -5.89
CA GLY A 123 4.19 -2.62 -4.50
C GLY A 123 4.59 -3.73 -3.50
N TRP A 124 4.23 -4.98 -3.80
CA TRP A 124 4.61 -6.14 -2.99
C TRP A 124 6.12 -6.40 -2.96
N ALA A 125 6.79 -6.30 -4.12
CA ALA A 125 8.22 -6.48 -4.25
C ALA A 125 9.00 -5.45 -3.42
N GLN A 126 8.58 -4.18 -3.42
CA GLN A 126 9.20 -3.11 -2.63
C GLN A 126 9.06 -3.37 -1.13
N MET A 127 7.89 -3.81 -0.67
CA MET A 127 7.65 -4.14 0.73
C MET A 127 8.55 -5.29 1.18
N ILE A 128 8.61 -6.38 0.40
CA ILE A 128 9.42 -7.57 0.69
C ILE A 128 10.91 -7.22 0.64
N ALA A 129 11.35 -6.43 -0.34
CA ALA A 129 12.71 -5.90 -0.42
C ALA A 129 13.06 -5.06 0.81
N THR A 130 12.16 -4.17 1.25
CA THR A 130 12.38 -3.34 2.45
C THR A 130 12.50 -4.19 3.70
N PHE A 131 11.65 -5.22 3.85
CA PHE A 131 11.74 -6.18 4.95
C PHE A 131 13.09 -6.91 4.92
N TRP A 132 13.47 -7.41 3.75
CA TRP A 132 14.73 -8.12 3.53
C TRP A 132 15.96 -7.28 3.84
N VAL A 133 16.05 -6.08 3.26
CA VAL A 133 17.18 -5.16 3.45
C VAL A 133 17.24 -4.69 4.90
N SER A 134 16.11 -4.36 5.51
CA SER A 134 16.07 -4.00 6.93
C SER A 134 16.62 -5.14 7.77
N LEU A 135 16.12 -6.37 7.56
CA LEU A 135 16.48 -7.54 8.37
C LEU A 135 17.96 -7.93 8.23
N ASN A 136 18.48 -7.94 7.00
CA ASN A 136 19.81 -8.48 6.67
C ASN A 136 20.90 -7.41 6.58
N GLY A 137 20.54 -6.20 6.15
CA GLY A 137 21.44 -5.10 5.88
C GLY A 137 21.72 -4.18 7.06
N LEU A 138 20.92 -4.25 8.14
CA LEU A 138 21.10 -3.45 9.36
C LEU A 138 21.31 -4.36 10.58
N ARG A 139 22.58 -4.61 10.94
CA ARG A 139 22.98 -5.51 12.04
C ARG A 139 23.31 -4.73 13.32
N ARG A 140 24.11 -3.67 13.20
CA ARG A 140 24.63 -2.85 14.29
C ARG A 140 23.59 -1.81 14.76
N PRO A 141 23.63 -1.40 16.03
CA PRO A 141 22.60 -0.55 16.62
C PRO A 141 22.56 0.88 16.05
N GLY A 142 23.69 1.45 15.64
CA GLY A 142 23.75 2.83 15.11
C GLY A 142 22.91 3.03 13.84
N PRO A 143 23.19 2.32 12.75
CA PRO A 143 22.41 2.38 11.51
C PRO A 143 20.92 2.09 11.71
N ARG A 144 20.59 1.11 12.57
CA ARG A 144 19.20 0.80 12.96
C ARG A 144 18.50 1.98 13.64
N LEU A 145 19.18 2.64 14.57
CA LEU A 145 18.64 3.81 15.27
C LEU A 145 18.36 4.96 14.31
N VAL A 146 19.18 5.17 13.28
CA VAL A 146 18.91 6.18 12.24
C VAL A 146 17.60 5.87 11.51
N VAL A 147 17.41 4.64 11.02
CA VAL A 147 16.21 4.30 10.26
C VAL A 147 14.94 4.34 11.14
N ILE A 148 15.01 3.82 12.38
CA ILE A 148 13.90 3.90 13.34
C ILE A 148 13.62 5.37 13.73
N GLY A 149 14.67 6.16 13.96
CA GLY A 149 14.57 7.58 14.27
C GLY A 149 13.93 8.37 13.14
N THR A 150 14.29 8.07 11.88
CA THR A 150 13.65 8.65 10.69
C THR A 150 12.17 8.29 10.62
N ALA A 151 11.80 7.02 10.84
CA ALA A 151 10.40 6.59 10.84
C ALA A 151 9.57 7.36 11.89
N LEU A 152 10.11 7.50 13.11
CA LEU A 152 9.46 8.29 14.17
C LEU A 152 9.41 9.78 13.82
N GLY A 153 10.50 10.35 13.31
CA GLY A 153 10.58 11.75 12.89
C GLY A 153 9.54 12.09 11.82
N LEU A 154 9.33 11.19 10.86
CA LEU A 154 8.31 11.34 9.82
C LEU A 154 6.90 11.28 10.39
N ALA A 155 6.62 10.37 11.34
CA ALA A 155 5.32 10.31 12.00
C ALA A 155 5.01 11.62 12.76
N VAL A 156 5.98 12.17 13.49
CA VAL A 156 5.84 13.45 14.19
C VAL A 156 5.68 14.61 13.22
N PHE A 157 6.50 14.66 12.16
CA PHE A 157 6.41 15.69 11.13
C PHE A 157 5.06 15.67 10.41
N ALA A 158 4.52 14.48 10.12
CA ALA A 158 3.19 14.34 9.55
C ALA A 158 2.07 14.90 10.47
N VAL A 159 2.24 14.87 11.81
CA VAL A 159 1.31 15.56 12.74
C VAL A 159 1.41 17.09 12.59
N VAL A 160 2.61 17.64 12.41
CA VAL A 160 2.78 19.08 12.18
C VAL A 160 2.05 19.50 10.90
N LEU A 161 2.22 18.74 9.82
CA LEU A 161 1.47 18.97 8.57
C LEU A 161 -0.04 18.82 8.77
N ALA A 162 -0.47 17.86 9.58
CA ALA A 162 -1.88 17.67 9.88
C ALA A 162 -2.49 18.84 10.67
N ALA A 163 -1.72 19.44 11.58
CA ALA A 163 -2.14 20.65 12.27
C ALA A 163 -2.23 21.84 11.30
N TYR A 164 -1.26 21.99 10.39
CA TYR A 164 -1.31 23.01 9.34
C TYR A 164 -2.56 22.86 8.46
N GLN A 165 -2.84 21.64 7.99
CA GLN A 165 -4.06 21.32 7.25
C GLN A 165 -5.31 21.67 8.05
N ARG A 166 -5.38 21.27 9.33
CA ARG A 166 -6.58 21.49 10.12
C ARG A 166 -6.88 22.96 10.40
N PHE A 167 -5.85 23.76 10.70
CA PHE A 167 -6.02 25.08 11.30
C PHE A 167 -5.65 26.24 10.39
N ILE A 168 -4.88 26.01 9.33
CA ILE A 168 -4.38 27.08 8.46
C ILE A 168 -4.87 26.90 7.02
N ALA A 169 -4.69 25.71 6.42
CA ALA A 169 -5.03 25.47 5.02
C ALA A 169 -5.73 24.10 4.83
N PRO A 170 -7.08 24.04 5.02
CA PRO A 170 -7.87 22.79 5.00
C PRO A 170 -7.86 22.01 3.70
N ASP A 171 -7.53 22.66 2.58
CA ASP A 171 -7.45 22.10 1.25
C ASP A 171 -6.00 21.83 0.81
N TRP A 172 -5.00 22.21 1.59
CA TRP A 172 -3.59 22.08 1.19
C TRP A 172 -3.05 20.66 1.35
N LEU A 173 -2.32 20.20 0.33
CA LEU A 173 -1.49 19.02 0.36
C LEU A 173 -0.06 19.36 -0.10
N MET A 174 0.89 18.51 0.31
CA MET A 174 2.25 18.57 -0.21
C MET A 174 2.28 18.45 -1.74
N MET A 175 3.37 18.90 -2.35
CA MET A 175 3.56 18.94 -3.81
C MET A 175 2.56 19.87 -4.55
N GLU A 176 2.17 20.97 -3.88
CA GLU A 176 1.24 21.98 -4.43
C GLU A 176 -0.09 21.37 -4.89
N ARG A 177 -0.58 20.38 -4.13
CA ARG A 177 -1.83 19.69 -4.46
C ARG A 177 -2.95 20.16 -3.56
N THR A 178 -4.17 19.93 -4.04
CA THR A 178 -5.40 20.23 -3.33
C THR A 178 -6.03 18.94 -2.83
N GLN A 179 -6.55 18.99 -1.61
CA GLN A 179 -7.25 17.89 -0.98
C GLN A 179 -8.59 17.66 -1.66
N VAL A 180 -9.00 16.40 -1.75
CA VAL A 180 -10.32 16.05 -2.30
C VAL A 180 -11.42 16.54 -1.36
N ALA A 181 -12.52 17.03 -1.93
CA ALA A 181 -13.61 17.67 -1.18
C ALA A 181 -14.13 16.83 0.00
N GLN A 182 -14.22 15.50 -0.18
CA GLN A 182 -14.65 14.55 0.85
C GLN A 182 -13.76 14.50 2.11
N TYR A 183 -12.50 14.96 2.01
CA TYR A 183 -11.55 14.96 3.12
C TYR A 183 -11.33 16.36 3.69
N ILE A 184 -11.98 17.41 3.18
CA ILE A 184 -11.87 18.74 3.75
C ILE A 184 -12.33 18.71 5.22
N GLY A 185 -11.47 19.21 6.11
CA GLY A 185 -11.67 19.16 7.56
C GLY A 185 -11.15 17.88 8.23
N ARG A 186 -10.66 16.89 7.49
CA ARG A 186 -9.93 15.73 8.02
C ARG A 186 -8.45 15.87 7.63
N ALA A 187 -7.57 15.80 8.61
CA ALA A 187 -6.14 15.95 8.33
C ALA A 187 -5.53 14.62 7.84
N SER A 188 -4.68 14.70 6.82
CA SER A 188 -3.97 13.55 6.25
C SER A 188 -2.46 13.62 6.44
N GLY A 189 -1.95 14.67 7.08
CA GLY A 189 -0.52 14.83 7.32
C GLY A 189 0.26 14.86 6.02
N SER A 190 1.35 14.09 5.94
CA SER A 190 2.11 13.92 4.70
C SER A 190 1.45 12.98 3.68
N PHE A 191 0.31 12.39 4.00
CA PHE A 191 -0.48 11.54 3.09
C PHE A 191 -1.59 12.36 2.42
N GLY A 192 -2.19 11.81 1.36
CA GLY A 192 -3.43 12.36 0.79
C GLY A 192 -4.72 11.86 1.48
N ASN A 193 -4.65 10.73 2.19
CA ASN A 193 -5.81 10.08 2.80
C ASN A 193 -5.68 10.05 4.35
N PRO A 194 -6.65 10.62 5.10
CA PRO A 194 -6.64 10.62 6.56
C PRO A 194 -6.55 9.24 7.22
N ASN A 195 -7.12 8.20 6.59
CA ASN A 195 -7.08 6.84 7.15
C ASN A 195 -5.67 6.24 7.08
N ASN A 196 -4.93 6.51 6.01
CA ASN A 196 -3.53 6.07 5.86
C ASN A 196 -2.62 6.75 6.88
N PHE A 197 -2.85 8.03 7.14
CA PHE A 197 -2.14 8.74 8.19
C PHE A 197 -2.46 8.17 9.58
N ALA A 198 -3.73 7.87 9.86
CA ALA A 198 -4.13 7.22 11.11
C ALA A 198 -3.45 5.85 11.31
N ALA A 199 -3.27 5.07 10.24
CA ALA A 199 -2.56 3.78 10.28
C ALA A 199 -1.06 3.95 10.63
N LEU A 200 -0.38 4.96 10.07
CA LEU A 200 0.99 5.30 10.46
C LEU A 200 1.08 5.62 11.96
N LEU A 201 0.14 6.43 12.47
CA LEU A 201 0.13 6.82 13.87
C LEU A 201 -0.19 5.62 14.78
N ALA A 202 -1.14 4.76 14.40
CA ALA A 202 -1.46 3.53 15.14
C ALA A 202 -0.24 2.58 15.24
N LEU A 203 0.60 2.54 14.19
CA LEU A 203 1.86 1.80 14.20
C LEU A 203 2.91 2.42 15.15
N ALA A 204 2.98 3.75 15.23
CA ALA A 204 4.02 4.49 15.96
C ALA A 204 3.69 4.78 17.44
N ILE A 205 2.41 4.94 17.79
CA ILE A 205 1.99 5.33 19.15
C ILE A 205 2.47 4.34 20.22
N PRO A 206 2.21 3.02 20.12
CA PRO A 206 2.63 2.08 21.16
C PRO A 206 4.13 2.11 21.47
N PRO A 207 5.06 1.99 20.48
CA PRO A 207 6.49 2.01 20.77
C PRO A 207 6.96 3.33 21.39
N VAL A 208 6.44 4.48 20.98
CA VAL A 208 6.81 5.78 21.56
C VAL A 208 6.37 5.89 23.02
N LEU A 209 5.12 5.54 23.32
CA LEU A 209 4.61 5.55 24.69
C LEU A 209 5.42 4.59 25.58
N SER A 210 5.85 3.44 25.08
CA SER A 210 6.64 2.49 25.86
C SER A 210 7.98 3.07 26.36
N LEU A 211 8.60 3.99 25.61
CA LEU A 211 9.83 4.67 26.01
C LEU A 211 9.60 5.65 27.17
N ALA A 212 8.38 6.17 27.33
CA ALA A 212 8.01 7.03 28.44
C ALA A 212 7.76 6.25 29.74
N TRP A 213 7.28 5.00 29.65
CA TRP A 213 6.91 4.20 30.83
C TRP A 213 7.90 3.09 31.20
N GLN A 214 9.00 2.92 30.47
CA GLN A 214 10.01 1.92 30.80
C GLN A 214 10.61 2.13 32.21
N ARG A 215 10.93 1.02 32.88
CA ARG A 215 11.74 1.03 34.10
C ARG A 215 13.16 1.52 33.74
N GLY A 216 13.70 2.46 34.52
CA GLY A 216 15.00 3.08 34.25
C GLY A 216 15.00 4.29 33.30
N ALA A 217 13.85 4.73 32.76
CA ALA A 217 13.79 6.00 32.02
C ALA A 217 14.08 7.20 32.94
N THR A 218 14.93 8.11 32.46
CA THR A 218 15.20 9.40 33.11
C THR A 218 13.96 10.31 33.05
N ALA A 219 13.86 11.30 33.95
CA ALA A 219 12.77 12.27 33.93
C ALA A 219 12.63 12.96 32.56
N PHE A 220 13.77 13.32 31.94
CA PHE A 220 13.82 13.87 30.60
C PHE A 220 13.20 12.93 29.55
N GLN A 221 13.59 11.65 29.54
CA GLN A 221 13.03 10.67 28.60
C GLN A 221 11.52 10.49 28.79
N ARG A 222 11.04 10.44 30.03
CA ARG A 222 9.61 10.33 30.35
C ARG A 222 8.82 11.51 29.79
N VAL A 223 9.32 12.73 30.01
CA VAL A 223 8.69 13.96 29.51
C VAL A 223 8.75 14.01 27.98
N LEU A 224 9.91 13.76 27.38
CA LEU A 224 10.09 13.81 25.93
C LEU A 224 9.18 12.81 25.21
N PHE A 225 9.26 11.52 25.57
CA PHE A 225 8.47 10.49 24.89
C PHE A 225 6.98 10.53 25.28
N GLY A 226 6.66 11.00 26.49
CA GLY A 226 5.28 11.30 26.89
C GLY A 226 4.69 12.41 26.02
N TYR A 227 5.42 13.50 25.82
CA TYR A 227 5.03 14.60 24.95
C TYR A 227 4.89 14.14 23.49
N LEU A 228 5.88 13.41 22.94
CA LEU A 228 5.78 12.86 21.58
C LEU A 228 4.59 11.92 21.44
N GLY A 229 4.32 11.09 22.45
CA GLY A 229 3.13 10.26 22.50
C GLY A 229 1.83 11.06 22.44
N LEU A 230 1.73 12.17 23.18
CA LEU A 230 0.59 13.10 23.11
C LEU A 230 0.47 13.77 21.74
N VAL A 231 1.58 14.14 21.11
CA VAL A 231 1.59 14.69 19.74
C VAL A 231 1.03 13.66 18.75
N LEU A 232 1.45 12.39 18.83
CA LEU A 232 0.91 11.35 17.95
C LEU A 232 -0.59 11.07 18.23
N LEU A 233 -1.01 11.10 19.50
CA LEU A 233 -2.43 10.99 19.89
C LEU A 233 -3.28 12.17 19.39
N LEU A 234 -2.73 13.39 19.39
CA LEU A 234 -3.36 14.53 18.75
C LEU A 234 -3.51 14.28 17.25
N GLY A 235 -2.45 13.81 16.58
CA GLY A 235 -2.47 13.50 15.15
C GLY A 235 -3.59 12.54 14.76
N ILE A 236 -3.78 11.45 15.51
CA ILE A 236 -4.83 10.47 15.21
C ILE A 236 -6.22 11.08 15.46
N GLY A 237 -6.35 12.00 16.42
CA GLY A 237 -7.54 12.83 16.59
C GLY A 237 -7.84 13.71 15.38
N LEU A 238 -6.82 14.36 14.81
CA LEU A 238 -6.96 15.24 13.64
C LEU A 238 -7.40 14.50 12.36
N THR A 239 -7.15 13.19 12.26
CA THR A 239 -7.55 12.38 11.10
C THR A 239 -9.06 12.15 11.02
N ILE A 240 -9.75 12.19 12.18
CA ILE A 240 -11.15 11.79 12.33
C ILE A 240 -11.39 10.36 11.77
N SER A 241 -10.37 9.48 11.82
CA SER A 241 -10.46 8.10 11.32
C SER A 241 -11.01 7.15 12.39
N ARG A 242 -12.29 6.77 12.25
CA ARG A 242 -12.94 5.75 13.11
C ARG A 242 -12.15 4.43 13.14
N GLY A 243 -11.74 3.96 11.96
CA GLY A 243 -10.98 2.73 11.81
C GLY A 243 -9.64 2.77 12.54
N GLY A 244 -8.92 3.90 12.49
CA GLY A 244 -7.64 4.06 13.18
C GLY A 244 -7.77 3.99 14.71
N TRP A 245 -8.76 4.67 15.28
CA TRP A 245 -9.02 4.63 16.72
C TRP A 245 -9.44 3.24 17.20
N LEU A 246 -10.36 2.59 16.47
CA LEU A 246 -10.82 1.24 16.80
C LEU A 246 -9.70 0.21 16.68
N ALA A 247 -8.85 0.32 15.66
CA ALA A 247 -7.72 -0.57 15.46
C ALA A 247 -6.67 -0.44 16.58
N LEU A 248 -6.33 0.78 16.99
CA LEU A 248 -5.41 1.02 18.11
C LEU A 248 -5.99 0.50 19.43
N ALA A 249 -7.27 0.80 19.70
CA ALA A 249 -7.99 0.31 20.88
C ALA A 249 -8.03 -1.22 20.93
N LEU A 250 -8.39 -1.87 19.81
CA LEU A 250 -8.45 -3.32 19.70
C LEU A 250 -7.07 -3.95 19.90
N ALA A 251 -6.03 -3.37 19.31
CA ALA A 251 -4.67 -3.87 19.51
C ALA A 251 -4.22 -3.78 20.98
N LEU A 252 -4.50 -2.66 21.65
CA LEU A 252 -4.21 -2.49 23.09
C LEU A 252 -5.05 -3.43 23.97
N ALA A 253 -6.29 -3.75 23.57
CA ALA A 253 -7.13 -4.70 24.32
C ALA A 253 -6.71 -6.16 24.08
N CYS A 254 -6.34 -6.52 22.85
CA CYS A 254 -6.03 -7.89 22.46
C CYS A 254 -4.57 -8.27 22.69
N TRP A 255 -3.64 -7.33 22.84
CA TRP A 255 -2.22 -7.66 23.02
C TRP A 255 -1.93 -8.68 24.15
N PRO A 256 -2.61 -8.65 25.33
CA PRO A 256 -2.35 -9.61 26.39
C PRO A 256 -2.65 -11.06 25.99
N LEU A 257 -3.54 -11.30 25.02
CA LEU A 257 -3.82 -12.65 24.49
C LEU A 257 -2.57 -13.32 23.90
N PHE A 258 -1.62 -12.51 23.43
CA PHE A 258 -0.37 -12.95 22.83
C PHE A 258 0.79 -13.04 23.84
N ALA A 259 0.60 -12.63 25.09
CA ALA A 259 1.60 -12.71 26.16
C ALA A 259 1.78 -14.15 26.68
N ARG A 260 2.57 -14.95 25.95
CA ARG A 260 2.72 -16.40 26.20
C ARG A 260 3.30 -16.78 27.56
N SER A 261 3.95 -15.86 28.26
CA SER A 261 4.48 -16.05 29.61
C SER A 261 3.41 -16.12 30.70
N GLN A 262 2.17 -15.71 30.41
CA GLN A 262 1.06 -15.71 31.37
C GLN A 262 0.13 -16.91 31.18
N ALA A 263 -0.55 -17.35 32.25
CA ALA A 263 -1.62 -18.35 32.15
C ALA A 263 -2.79 -17.82 31.29
N TRP A 264 -3.49 -18.70 30.57
CA TRP A 264 -4.57 -18.32 29.66
C TRP A 264 -5.68 -17.49 30.33
N ALA A 265 -6.08 -17.86 31.55
CA ALA A 265 -7.06 -17.10 32.35
C ALA A 265 -6.60 -15.65 32.63
N SER A 266 -5.32 -15.46 32.97
CA SER A 266 -4.75 -14.12 33.19
C SER A 266 -4.73 -13.28 31.91
N ARG A 267 -4.48 -13.90 30.75
CA ARG A 267 -4.51 -13.20 29.46
C ARG A 267 -5.92 -12.68 29.15
N ILE A 268 -6.93 -13.53 29.33
CA ILE A 268 -8.33 -13.14 29.15
C ILE A 268 -8.70 -12.01 30.11
N LEU A 269 -8.36 -12.13 31.40
CA LEU A 269 -8.65 -11.11 32.39
C LEU A 269 -7.98 -9.77 32.05
N LEU A 270 -6.69 -9.77 31.68
CA LEU A 270 -5.97 -8.57 31.28
C LEU A 270 -6.59 -7.93 30.03
N SER A 271 -6.96 -8.73 29.04
CA SER A 271 -7.63 -8.24 27.83
C SER A 271 -9.02 -7.67 28.11
N ALA A 272 -9.83 -8.35 28.93
CA ALA A 272 -11.13 -7.85 29.37
C ALA A 272 -10.99 -6.56 30.17
N THR A 273 -9.97 -6.46 31.03
CA THR A 273 -9.67 -5.26 31.81
C THR A 273 -9.24 -4.10 30.92
N ALA A 274 -8.35 -4.35 29.95
CA ALA A 274 -7.91 -3.35 28.99
C ALA A 274 -9.07 -2.86 28.12
N LEU A 275 -9.93 -3.76 27.64
CA LEU A 275 -11.14 -3.42 26.90
C LEU A 275 -12.11 -2.58 27.76
N GLY A 276 -12.35 -3.01 29.00
CA GLY A 276 -13.17 -2.27 29.97
C GLY A 276 -12.63 -0.86 30.22
N ALA A 277 -11.31 -0.71 30.38
CA ALA A 277 -10.67 0.59 30.55
C ALA A 277 -10.83 1.51 29.33
N VAL A 278 -10.71 0.97 28.11
CA VAL A 278 -10.94 1.71 26.87
C VAL A 278 -12.39 2.17 26.76
N ILE A 279 -13.35 1.29 27.04
CA ILE A 279 -14.79 1.61 27.01
C ILE A 279 -15.11 2.69 28.06
N MET A 280 -14.60 2.53 29.28
CA MET A 280 -14.78 3.50 30.36
C MET A 280 -14.19 4.86 30.01
N ALA A 281 -12.99 4.91 29.42
CA ALA A 281 -12.37 6.14 28.96
C ALA A 281 -13.20 6.80 27.84
N GLY A 282 -13.68 6.02 26.88
CA GLY A 282 -14.57 6.51 25.81
C GLY A 282 -15.89 7.07 26.35
N ALA A 283 -16.53 6.37 27.29
CA ALA A 283 -17.76 6.83 27.95
C ALA A 283 -17.53 8.09 28.79
N ALA A 284 -16.42 8.16 29.52
CA ALA A 284 -16.02 9.35 30.25
C ALA A 284 -15.83 10.54 29.30
N LEU A 285 -15.08 10.38 28.20
CA LEU A 285 -14.90 11.43 27.20
C LEU A 285 -16.22 11.87 26.56
N TYR A 286 -17.08 10.92 26.20
CA TYR A 286 -18.41 11.20 25.65
C TYR A 286 -19.30 12.00 26.62
N SER A 287 -19.27 11.65 27.91
CA SER A 287 -20.10 12.31 28.93
C SER A 287 -19.55 13.67 29.39
N THR A 288 -18.24 13.88 29.33
CA THR A 288 -17.57 15.06 29.91
C THR A 288 -17.10 16.08 28.88
N VAL A 289 -16.84 15.69 27.63
CA VAL A 289 -16.29 16.57 26.60
C VAL A 289 -17.35 16.86 25.54
N PRO A 290 -17.97 18.06 25.52
CA PRO A 290 -19.05 18.39 24.59
C PRO A 290 -18.66 18.20 23.12
N LEU A 291 -17.41 18.51 22.77
CA LEU A 291 -16.90 18.31 21.41
C LEU A 291 -16.92 16.83 21.00
N VAL A 292 -16.55 15.92 21.91
CA VAL A 292 -16.56 14.47 21.66
C VAL A 292 -17.99 13.97 21.52
N LYS A 293 -18.90 14.44 22.40
CA LYS A 293 -20.33 14.11 22.32
C LYS A 293 -20.93 14.49 20.97
N THR A 294 -20.83 15.77 20.59
CA THR A 294 -21.37 16.27 19.32
C THR A 294 -20.80 15.51 18.12
N ARG A 295 -19.52 15.13 18.18
CA ARG A 295 -18.87 14.34 17.12
C ARG A 295 -19.40 12.91 17.06
N LEU A 296 -19.50 12.22 18.18
CA LEU A 296 -20.05 10.86 18.21
C LEU A 296 -21.53 10.85 17.81
N ASP A 297 -22.31 11.85 18.21
CA ASP A 297 -23.70 12.04 17.79
C ASP A 297 -23.80 12.28 16.28
N SER A 298 -22.92 13.11 15.70
CA SER A 298 -22.88 13.31 14.24
C SER A 298 -22.50 12.03 13.51
N LEU A 299 -21.56 11.25 14.05
CA LEU A 299 -21.13 9.98 13.46
C LEU A 299 -22.20 8.89 13.54
N ALA A 300 -23.06 8.92 14.57
CA ALA A 300 -24.19 8.02 14.70
C ALA A 300 -25.37 8.42 13.78
N LYS A 301 -25.50 9.72 13.48
CA LYS A 301 -26.52 10.27 12.56
C LYS A 301 -26.13 10.15 11.09
N ASP A 302 -24.84 10.30 10.77
CA ASP A 302 -24.31 9.89 9.48
C ASP A 302 -24.66 8.41 9.31
N ARG A 303 -25.46 8.10 8.29
CA ARG A 303 -25.93 6.74 8.01
C ARG A 303 -24.75 5.86 7.58
N GLY A 304 -23.78 5.57 8.43
CA GLY A 304 -22.65 4.68 8.13
C GLY A 304 -21.81 5.08 6.91
N GLU A 305 -20.80 4.26 6.63
CA GLU A 305 -20.12 4.26 5.33
C GLU A 305 -20.92 3.33 4.39
N TRP A 306 -21.52 3.86 3.32
CA TRP A 306 -22.30 3.05 2.36
C TRP A 306 -21.43 2.32 1.33
N SER A 307 -20.22 2.81 1.06
CA SER A 307 -19.33 2.26 0.03
C SER A 307 -18.80 0.87 0.40
N ARG A 308 -18.21 0.72 1.60
CA ARG A 308 -17.55 -0.52 2.03
C ARG A 308 -18.41 -1.78 1.91
N PRO A 309 -19.68 -1.83 2.38
CA PRO A 309 -20.51 -3.02 2.22
C PRO A 309 -20.69 -3.43 0.75
N ILE A 310 -20.86 -2.47 -0.16
CA ILE A 310 -20.97 -2.72 -1.60
C ILE A 310 -19.67 -3.32 -2.15
N LEU A 311 -18.52 -2.74 -1.78
CA LEU A 311 -17.21 -3.23 -2.23
C LEU A 311 -16.88 -4.60 -1.66
N TRP A 312 -17.27 -4.87 -0.42
CA TRP A 312 -17.06 -6.16 0.24
C TRP A 312 -17.92 -7.26 -0.37
N GLU A 313 -19.17 -6.95 -0.71
CA GLU A 313 -20.04 -7.88 -1.44
C GLU A 313 -19.47 -8.17 -2.83
N ALA A 314 -19.10 -7.13 -3.58
CA ALA A 314 -18.51 -7.28 -4.91
C ALA A 314 -17.20 -8.12 -4.88
N SER A 315 -16.29 -7.80 -3.96
CA SER A 315 -15.04 -8.57 -3.81
C SER A 315 -15.29 -10.03 -3.38
N THR A 316 -16.31 -10.29 -2.55
CA THR A 316 -16.72 -11.64 -2.20
C THR A 316 -17.23 -12.39 -3.43
N GLN A 317 -18.06 -11.76 -4.26
CA GLN A 317 -18.53 -12.36 -5.51
C GLN A 317 -17.36 -12.67 -6.47
N LEU A 318 -16.41 -11.74 -6.63
CA LEU A 318 -15.20 -11.97 -7.41
C LEU A 318 -14.37 -13.15 -6.85
N PHE A 319 -14.15 -13.19 -5.54
CA PHE A 319 -13.48 -14.32 -4.89
C PHE A 319 -14.22 -15.65 -5.14
N THR A 320 -15.55 -15.70 -5.00
CA THR A 320 -16.32 -16.94 -5.24
C THR A 320 -16.30 -17.38 -6.70
N SER A 321 -16.08 -16.45 -7.64
CA SER A 321 -15.95 -16.78 -9.06
C SER A 321 -14.59 -17.40 -9.43
N ALA A 322 -13.55 -17.11 -8.64
CA ALA A 322 -12.19 -17.61 -8.84
C ALA A 322 -11.48 -17.93 -7.49
N PRO A 323 -11.98 -18.91 -6.70
CA PRO A 323 -11.61 -19.04 -5.29
C PRO A 323 -10.16 -19.50 -5.06
N VAL A 324 -9.59 -20.27 -5.99
CA VAL A 324 -8.23 -20.82 -5.82
C VAL A 324 -7.18 -19.78 -6.21
N LEU A 325 -7.33 -19.21 -7.41
CA LEU A 325 -6.30 -18.37 -8.02
C LEU A 325 -6.58 -16.86 -7.94
N GLY A 326 -7.81 -16.48 -7.63
CA GLY A 326 -8.28 -15.10 -7.71
C GLY A 326 -8.52 -14.65 -9.14
N THR A 327 -9.06 -13.45 -9.28
CA THR A 327 -9.36 -12.83 -10.59
C THR A 327 -8.15 -12.12 -11.21
N GLY A 328 -7.02 -12.12 -10.51
CA GLY A 328 -5.74 -11.57 -10.94
C GLY A 328 -5.37 -10.26 -10.25
N ALA A 329 -4.06 -10.02 -10.15
CA ALA A 329 -3.49 -8.83 -9.52
C ALA A 329 -4.07 -7.52 -10.09
N GLY A 330 -4.64 -6.67 -9.23
CA GLY A 330 -5.13 -5.35 -9.60
C GLY A 330 -6.42 -5.35 -10.44
N SER A 331 -7.10 -6.49 -10.53
CA SER A 331 -8.29 -6.66 -11.38
C SER A 331 -9.58 -6.09 -10.78
N PHE A 332 -9.60 -5.81 -9.46
CA PHE A 332 -10.82 -5.44 -8.73
C PHE A 332 -11.58 -4.28 -9.39
N ASN A 333 -10.93 -3.15 -9.67
CA ASN A 333 -11.59 -1.97 -10.23
C ASN A 333 -12.27 -2.27 -11.58
N THR A 334 -11.58 -2.97 -12.47
CA THR A 334 -12.10 -3.31 -13.80
C THR A 334 -13.27 -4.29 -13.71
N LEU A 335 -13.18 -5.30 -12.85
CA LEU A 335 -14.21 -6.34 -12.74
C LEU A 335 -15.41 -5.89 -11.90
N PHE A 336 -15.21 -4.91 -11.02
CA PHE A 336 -16.28 -4.27 -10.26
C PHE A 336 -17.35 -3.66 -11.16
N GLU A 337 -16.99 -3.16 -12.35
CA GLU A 337 -17.94 -2.52 -13.27
C GLU A 337 -19.14 -3.40 -13.65
N ARG A 338 -18.95 -4.72 -13.70
CA ARG A 338 -20.02 -5.68 -13.97
C ARG A 338 -21.02 -5.79 -12.81
N GLN A 339 -20.56 -5.50 -11.60
CA GLN A 339 -21.30 -5.61 -10.34
C GLN A 339 -21.72 -4.24 -9.78
N ARG A 340 -21.35 -3.14 -10.46
CA ARG A 340 -21.62 -1.76 -10.05
C ARG A 340 -23.12 -1.57 -9.81
N PRO A 341 -23.55 -1.27 -8.57
CA PRO A 341 -24.96 -1.00 -8.30
C PRO A 341 -25.41 0.31 -8.95
N GLU A 342 -26.72 0.42 -9.16
CA GLU A 342 -27.31 1.68 -9.63
C GLU A 342 -27.01 2.81 -8.63
N ARG A 343 -26.73 4.02 -9.16
CA ARG A 343 -26.41 5.22 -8.37
C ARG A 343 -25.13 5.14 -7.53
N PHE A 344 -24.30 4.11 -7.75
CA PHE A 344 -22.95 4.07 -7.22
C PHE A 344 -21.99 4.68 -8.24
N ASN A 345 -21.60 5.94 -8.02
CA ASN A 345 -20.79 6.72 -8.97
C ASN A 345 -19.29 6.74 -8.63
N ASP A 346 -18.88 6.21 -7.47
CA ASP A 346 -17.47 6.18 -7.09
C ASP A 346 -16.66 5.23 -7.99
N GLU A 347 -15.38 5.50 -8.20
CA GLU A 347 -14.46 4.64 -8.97
C GLU A 347 -13.45 3.96 -8.02
N PRO A 348 -13.89 2.94 -7.25
CA PRO A 348 -13.07 2.32 -6.22
C PRO A 348 -11.91 1.57 -6.85
N GLN A 349 -10.68 2.00 -6.53
CA GLN A 349 -9.48 1.30 -6.97
C GLN A 349 -9.26 -0.01 -6.18
N TRP A 350 -9.70 -0.04 -4.92
CA TRP A 350 -9.51 -1.15 -3.99
C TRP A 350 -10.75 -1.38 -3.11
N VAL A 351 -10.78 -2.52 -2.44
CA VAL A 351 -11.94 -3.02 -1.66
C VAL A 351 -12.15 -2.27 -0.33
N HIS A 352 -11.19 -1.46 0.12
CA HIS A 352 -11.14 -0.95 1.50
C HIS A 352 -11.21 -2.06 2.56
N ASN A 353 -10.59 -3.21 2.25
CA ASN A 353 -10.30 -4.30 3.16
C ASN A 353 -9.19 -5.13 2.50
N GLU A 354 -8.00 -5.13 3.09
CA GLU A 354 -6.82 -5.75 2.51
C GLU A 354 -6.98 -7.28 2.36
N TYR A 355 -7.70 -7.90 3.30
CA TYR A 355 -7.92 -9.34 3.31
C TYR A 355 -8.87 -9.75 2.18
N LEU A 356 -9.99 -9.05 2.03
CA LEU A 356 -10.93 -9.29 0.93
C LEU A 356 -10.31 -8.95 -0.43
N ASN A 357 -9.54 -7.85 -0.52
CA ASN A 357 -8.84 -7.51 -1.75
C ASN A 357 -7.80 -8.58 -2.13
N THR A 358 -7.08 -9.12 -1.15
CA THR A 358 -6.11 -10.19 -1.43
C THR A 358 -6.82 -11.47 -1.87
N LEU A 359 -7.96 -11.82 -1.24
CA LEU A 359 -8.78 -12.96 -1.65
C LEU A 359 -9.34 -12.78 -3.07
N SER A 360 -9.87 -11.61 -3.42
CA SER A 360 -10.40 -11.35 -4.75
C SER A 360 -9.31 -11.44 -5.82
N ASP A 361 -8.18 -10.76 -5.60
CA ASP A 361 -7.14 -10.64 -6.63
C ASP A 361 -6.27 -11.89 -6.76
N TYR A 362 -5.99 -12.57 -5.65
CA TYR A 362 -4.98 -13.63 -5.58
C TYR A 362 -5.54 -15.00 -5.12
N GLY A 363 -6.82 -15.06 -4.76
CA GLY A 363 -7.48 -16.28 -4.30
C GLY A 363 -6.94 -16.80 -2.97
N LEU A 364 -7.40 -17.98 -2.59
CA LEU A 364 -6.93 -18.66 -1.39
C LEU A 364 -5.43 -18.99 -1.47
N THR A 365 -4.90 -19.23 -2.69
CA THR A 365 -3.47 -19.52 -2.89
C THR A 365 -2.61 -18.34 -2.47
N GLY A 366 -2.82 -17.16 -3.04
CA GLY A 366 -2.01 -15.99 -2.67
C GLY A 366 -2.28 -15.52 -1.24
N PHE A 367 -3.52 -15.63 -0.76
CA PHE A 367 -3.85 -15.35 0.63
C PHE A 367 -3.04 -16.23 1.60
N ALA A 368 -3.01 -17.55 1.36
CA ALA A 368 -2.24 -18.49 2.17
C ALA A 368 -0.73 -18.25 2.05
N LEU A 369 -0.22 -17.98 0.85
CA LEU A 369 1.20 -17.70 0.64
C LEU A 369 1.65 -16.41 1.34
N PHE A 370 0.82 -15.36 1.36
CA PHE A 370 1.17 -14.10 2.02
C PHE A 370 0.87 -14.12 3.52
N PHE A 371 -0.40 -14.23 3.91
CA PHE A 371 -0.79 -14.15 5.32
C PHE A 371 -0.37 -15.40 6.11
N GLY A 372 -0.30 -16.56 5.47
CA GLY A 372 0.29 -17.76 6.08
C GLY A 372 1.79 -17.59 6.34
N ALA A 373 2.55 -16.99 5.43
CA ALA A 373 3.95 -16.65 5.67
C ALA A 373 4.12 -15.66 6.82
N VAL A 374 3.32 -14.60 6.86
CA VAL A 374 3.30 -13.64 7.99
C VAL A 374 2.97 -14.36 9.30
N ALA A 375 1.97 -15.24 9.31
CA ALA A 375 1.58 -16.01 10.50
C ALA A 375 2.69 -16.97 10.96
N VAL A 376 3.38 -17.65 10.04
CA VAL A 376 4.53 -18.52 10.36
C VAL A 376 5.68 -17.71 10.95
N VAL A 377 6.02 -16.56 10.37
CA VAL A 377 7.06 -15.68 10.90
C VAL A 377 6.68 -15.18 12.29
N ALA A 378 5.46 -14.70 12.48
CA ALA A 378 4.95 -14.26 13.79
C ALA A 378 4.96 -15.39 14.83
N TRP A 379 4.56 -16.60 14.44
CA TRP A 379 4.61 -17.77 15.31
C TRP A 379 6.04 -18.13 15.71
N LYS A 380 6.99 -18.17 14.77
CA LYS A 380 8.41 -18.45 15.05
C LYS A 380 9.03 -17.40 15.97
N VAL A 381 8.71 -16.13 15.77
CA VAL A 381 9.09 -15.01 16.65
C VAL A 381 8.57 -15.25 18.06
N ALA A 382 7.27 -15.49 18.21
CA ALA A 382 6.66 -15.66 19.52
C ALA A 382 7.11 -16.95 20.24
N ALA A 383 7.36 -18.04 19.50
CA ALA A 383 7.87 -19.30 20.05
C ALA A 383 9.33 -19.22 20.50
N ARG A 384 10.16 -18.36 19.86
CA ARG A 384 11.52 -18.08 20.33
C ARG A 384 11.54 -17.12 21.49
N ALA A 385 10.71 -16.07 21.45
CA ALA A 385 10.55 -15.13 22.56
C ALA A 385 10.16 -15.82 23.87
N ALA A 386 9.29 -16.83 23.81
CA ALA A 386 8.89 -17.61 24.99
C ALA A 386 9.99 -18.53 25.56
N ARG A 387 11.00 -18.88 24.75
CA ARG A 387 12.13 -19.75 25.14
C ARG A 387 13.33 -18.99 25.65
N ALA A 388 13.48 -17.73 25.25
CA ALA A 388 14.46 -16.82 25.84
C ALA A 388 14.03 -16.57 27.30
N GLY A 389 14.69 -17.24 28.25
CA GLY A 389 14.41 -17.10 29.68
C GLY A 389 14.53 -15.65 30.18
N VAL A 390 14.10 -15.42 31.42
CA VAL A 390 13.98 -14.09 32.07
C VAL A 390 15.32 -13.35 32.23
N PHE A 391 16.46 -13.96 31.88
CA PHE A 391 17.80 -13.38 31.94
C PHE A 391 18.14 -12.48 30.73
N ALA A 392 17.22 -11.59 30.35
CA ALA A 392 17.57 -10.51 29.44
C ALA A 392 18.26 -9.41 30.24
N GLU A 393 19.45 -8.98 29.80
CA GLU A 393 20.10 -7.75 30.27
C GLU A 393 19.07 -6.63 30.44
N VAL A 394 19.20 -5.82 31.51
CA VAL A 394 18.35 -4.64 31.76
C VAL A 394 18.67 -3.56 30.72
N ASN A 395 18.22 -3.79 29.49
CA ASN A 395 18.32 -2.82 28.41
C ASN A 395 17.28 -1.72 28.63
N VAL A 396 17.72 -0.47 28.64
CA VAL A 396 16.87 0.73 28.67
C VAL A 396 16.85 1.40 27.29
N GLY A 397 15.75 2.08 26.98
CA GLY A 397 15.57 2.80 25.72
C GLY A 397 15.05 1.91 24.59
N TRP A 398 15.33 2.29 23.34
CA TRP A 398 14.78 1.63 22.15
C TRP A 398 15.20 0.16 22.01
N ARG A 399 16.24 -0.30 22.71
CA ARG A 399 16.67 -1.72 22.74
C ARG A 399 15.94 -2.56 23.79
N ALA A 400 15.15 -1.93 24.66
CA ALA A 400 14.45 -2.63 25.74
C ALA A 400 13.44 -3.66 25.19
N PRO A 401 13.23 -4.79 25.89
CA PRO A 401 12.18 -5.74 25.54
C PRO A 401 10.80 -5.09 25.43
N GLY A 402 10.48 -4.15 26.34
CA GLY A 402 9.20 -3.42 26.34
C GLY A 402 8.93 -2.66 25.03
N PHE A 403 9.96 -2.04 24.44
CA PHE A 403 9.85 -1.38 23.14
C PHE A 403 9.50 -2.37 22.02
N THR A 404 10.07 -3.57 22.06
CA THR A 404 9.79 -4.62 21.07
C THR A 404 8.36 -5.16 21.17
N HIS A 405 7.87 -5.36 22.40
CA HIS A 405 6.47 -5.73 22.62
C HIS A 405 5.54 -4.64 22.07
N ALA A 406 5.85 -3.38 22.36
CA ALA A 406 5.07 -2.25 21.88
C ALA A 406 5.08 -2.12 20.34
N MET A 407 6.20 -2.35 19.67
CA MET A 407 6.23 -2.47 18.19
C MET A 407 5.30 -3.59 17.68
N SER A 408 5.23 -4.73 18.39
CA SER A 408 4.31 -5.82 18.05
C SER A 408 2.85 -5.41 18.22
N VAL A 409 2.52 -4.58 19.22
CA VAL A 409 1.18 -3.97 19.36
C VAL A 409 0.89 -3.02 18.19
N GLY A 410 1.86 -2.22 17.76
CA GLY A 410 1.73 -1.36 16.57
C GLY A 410 1.43 -2.17 15.30
N LEU A 411 2.13 -3.30 15.10
CA LEU A 411 1.86 -4.22 13.97
C LEU A 411 0.45 -4.82 14.06
N LEU A 412 -0.01 -5.18 15.26
CA LEU A 412 -1.37 -5.66 15.49
C LEU A 412 -2.42 -4.58 15.20
N ALA A 413 -2.16 -3.32 15.57
CA ALA A 413 -3.01 -2.19 15.25
C ALA A 413 -3.08 -1.95 13.74
N PHE A 414 -1.94 -2.02 13.04
CA PHE A 414 -1.91 -1.91 11.59
C PHE A 414 -2.74 -3.03 10.92
N ALA A 415 -2.55 -4.28 11.35
CA ALA A 415 -3.32 -5.42 10.85
C ALA A 415 -4.83 -5.25 11.11
N ALA A 416 -5.22 -4.77 12.29
CA ALA A 416 -6.61 -4.47 12.61
C ALA A 416 -7.19 -3.35 11.72
N ALA A 417 -6.41 -2.30 11.43
CA ALA A 417 -6.82 -1.21 10.54
C ALA A 417 -7.03 -1.69 9.09
N SER A 418 -6.24 -2.66 8.63
CA SER A 418 -6.36 -3.27 7.30
C SER A 418 -7.67 -4.05 7.05
N PHE A 419 -8.52 -4.28 8.08
CA PHE A 419 -9.87 -4.81 7.87
C PHE A 419 -10.84 -3.79 7.28
N VAL A 420 -10.55 -2.49 7.40
CA VAL A 420 -11.46 -1.41 6.97
C VAL A 420 -10.81 -0.45 5.97
N ASP A 421 -9.57 -0.73 5.56
CA ASP A 421 -8.88 0.01 4.52
C ASP A 421 -7.77 -0.80 3.82
N PHE A 422 -7.18 -0.22 2.77
CA PHE A 422 -6.19 -0.84 1.89
C PHE A 422 -4.74 -0.41 2.19
N HIS A 423 -4.33 -0.42 3.47
CA HIS A 423 -3.05 0.17 3.88
C HIS A 423 -1.81 -0.50 3.24
N LEU A 424 -1.87 -1.76 2.76
CA LEU A 424 -0.75 -2.40 2.06
C LEU A 424 -0.68 -2.04 0.57
N LYS A 425 -1.53 -1.11 0.11
CA LYS A 425 -1.43 -0.50 -1.23
C LYS A 425 -0.67 0.83 -1.21
N ILE A 426 -0.26 1.30 -0.03
CA ILE A 426 0.41 2.59 0.16
C ILE A 426 1.90 2.36 0.41
N PRO A 427 2.79 2.68 -0.55
CA PRO A 427 4.22 2.35 -0.49
C PRO A 427 4.91 2.75 0.81
N ALA A 428 4.68 3.97 1.30
CA ALA A 428 5.28 4.42 2.57
C ALA A 428 4.85 3.54 3.76
N LEU A 429 3.57 3.15 3.84
CA LEU A 429 3.08 2.28 4.92
C LEU A 429 3.62 0.87 4.80
N CYS A 430 3.72 0.33 3.59
CA CYS A 430 4.35 -0.97 3.31
C CYS A 430 5.81 -0.99 3.79
N MET A 431 6.57 0.07 3.50
CA MET A 431 7.95 0.17 3.95
C MET A 431 8.05 0.30 5.48
N MET A 432 7.16 1.07 6.12
CA MET A 432 7.12 1.24 7.58
C MET A 432 6.79 -0.07 8.30
N VAL A 433 5.74 -0.79 7.85
CA VAL A 433 5.35 -2.07 8.46
C VAL A 433 6.43 -3.12 8.24
N ALA A 434 7.08 -3.15 7.07
CA ALA A 434 8.20 -4.03 6.76
C ALA A 434 9.41 -3.75 7.67
N LEU A 435 9.76 -2.49 7.89
CA LEU A 435 10.83 -2.07 8.79
C LEU A 435 10.55 -2.52 10.24
N VAL A 436 9.36 -2.22 10.75
CA VAL A 436 8.96 -2.58 12.12
C VAL A 436 8.90 -4.09 12.30
N ALA A 437 8.37 -4.82 11.31
CA ALA A 437 8.35 -6.28 11.32
C ALA A 437 9.77 -6.87 11.32
N ALA A 438 10.68 -6.36 10.47
CA ALA A 438 12.07 -6.80 10.44
C ALA A 438 12.78 -6.57 11.79
N GLU A 439 12.51 -5.43 12.43
CA GLU A 439 13.05 -5.10 13.75
C GLU A 439 12.53 -6.05 14.85
N VAL A 440 11.23 -6.37 14.85
CA VAL A 440 10.63 -7.34 15.78
C VAL A 440 11.18 -8.75 15.56
N VAL A 441 11.31 -9.17 14.29
CA VAL A 441 11.86 -10.48 13.91
C VAL A 441 13.29 -10.61 14.43
N ARG A 442 14.17 -9.66 14.09
CA ARG A 442 15.60 -9.75 14.44
C ARG A 442 15.84 -9.88 15.95
N ARG A 443 15.02 -9.23 16.77
CA ARG A 443 15.18 -9.21 18.23
C ARG A 443 14.80 -10.51 18.92
N HIS A 444 13.90 -11.30 18.32
CA HIS A 444 13.39 -12.54 18.90
C HIS A 444 13.81 -13.78 18.11
N TRP A 445 14.20 -13.61 16.86
CA TRP A 445 14.77 -14.62 15.99
C TRP A 445 16.07 -14.01 15.44
N PRO A 446 17.20 -14.19 16.16
CA PRO A 446 18.48 -13.71 15.68
C PRO A 446 18.94 -14.51 14.45
N ALA A 447 19.72 -13.86 13.59
CA ALA A 447 20.35 -14.50 12.44
C ALA A 447 21.34 -15.58 12.87
N GLU A 448 21.48 -16.62 12.05
CA GLU A 448 22.56 -17.60 12.23
C GLU A 448 23.92 -16.96 11.93
N GLU A 449 24.97 -17.44 12.61
CA GLU A 449 26.33 -17.01 12.37
C GLU A 449 26.76 -17.29 10.93
N ALA A 450 27.59 -16.40 10.39
CA ALA A 450 28.15 -16.59 9.06
C ALA A 450 29.05 -17.84 9.10
N GLY A 451 28.75 -18.80 8.21
CA GLY A 451 29.67 -19.91 7.97
C GLY A 451 30.80 -19.50 7.04
N GLU A 452 31.71 -20.42 6.72
CA GLU A 452 32.78 -20.15 5.76
C GLU A 452 32.23 -19.69 4.40
N PRO A 453 32.92 -18.75 3.72
CA PRO A 453 32.52 -18.30 2.39
C PRO A 453 32.48 -19.47 1.40
N GLU A 454 31.32 -19.72 0.81
CA GLU A 454 31.15 -20.76 -0.20
C GLU A 454 31.04 -20.11 -1.60
N PRO A 455 31.94 -20.42 -2.56
CA PRO A 455 31.99 -19.72 -3.85
C PRO A 455 30.66 -19.71 -4.62
N LEU A 456 29.92 -20.83 -4.60
CA LEU A 456 28.61 -20.93 -5.26
C LEU A 456 27.57 -19.97 -4.67
N ARG A 457 27.59 -19.78 -3.34
CA ARG A 457 26.69 -18.83 -2.67
C ARG A 457 27.06 -17.40 -2.95
N GLN A 458 28.36 -17.08 -2.99
CA GLN A 458 28.83 -15.75 -3.35
C GLN A 458 28.43 -15.40 -4.79
N LEU A 459 28.63 -16.33 -5.72
CA LEU A 459 28.17 -16.18 -7.11
C LEU A 459 26.65 -15.97 -7.16
N GLY A 460 25.87 -16.79 -6.46
CA GLY A 460 24.41 -16.63 -6.38
C GLY A 460 23.97 -15.28 -5.86
N GLY A 461 24.64 -14.75 -4.83
CA GLY A 461 24.35 -13.41 -4.28
C GLY A 461 24.71 -12.28 -5.25
N ILE A 462 25.82 -12.39 -5.99
CA ILE A 462 26.20 -11.42 -7.03
C ILE A 462 25.20 -11.45 -8.19
N VAL A 463 24.82 -12.65 -8.65
CA VAL A 463 23.80 -12.81 -9.70
C VAL A 463 22.47 -12.22 -9.25
N ALA A 464 22.06 -12.44 -8.00
CA ALA A 464 20.86 -11.82 -7.44
C ALA A 464 20.95 -10.29 -7.39
N ALA A 465 22.11 -9.73 -7.01
CA ALA A 465 22.32 -8.28 -7.01
C ALA A 465 22.21 -7.69 -8.43
N VAL A 466 22.83 -8.33 -9.43
CA VAL A 466 22.73 -7.93 -10.84
C VAL A 466 21.29 -8.05 -11.35
N ALA A 467 20.59 -9.13 -11.01
CA ALA A 467 19.19 -9.32 -11.39
C ALA A 467 18.29 -8.21 -10.81
N VAL A 468 18.53 -7.77 -9.57
CA VAL A 468 17.80 -6.63 -8.97
C VAL A 468 18.07 -5.34 -9.74
N VAL A 469 19.31 -5.07 -10.15
CA VAL A 469 19.63 -3.88 -10.97
C VAL A 469 18.93 -3.95 -12.32
N ILE A 470 18.90 -5.12 -12.97
CA ILE A 470 18.19 -5.31 -14.24
C ILE A 470 16.69 -5.10 -14.06
N VAL A 471 16.06 -5.70 -13.04
CA VAL A 471 14.63 -5.50 -12.77
C VAL A 471 14.32 -4.03 -12.47
N MET A 472 15.19 -3.35 -11.72
CA MET A 472 15.05 -1.92 -11.44
C MET A 472 15.06 -1.11 -12.75
N LEU A 473 16.10 -1.25 -13.57
CA LEU A 473 16.31 -0.43 -14.77
C LEU A 473 15.40 -0.79 -15.93
N ALA A 474 15.07 -2.07 -16.12
CA ALA A 474 14.31 -2.56 -17.26
C ALA A 474 12.80 -2.74 -16.99
N VAL A 475 12.39 -2.81 -15.72
CA VAL A 475 11.00 -3.08 -15.36
C VAL A 475 10.42 -1.98 -14.47
N ALA A 476 11.00 -1.74 -13.29
CA ALA A 476 10.40 -0.85 -12.30
C ALA A 476 10.40 0.61 -12.75
N LEU A 477 11.57 1.16 -13.13
CA LEU A 477 11.69 2.56 -13.54
C LEU A 477 10.85 2.86 -14.79
N PRO A 478 10.95 2.09 -15.89
CA PRO A 478 10.14 2.34 -17.08
C PRO A 478 8.63 2.29 -16.80
N THR A 479 8.15 1.36 -15.97
CA THR A 479 6.71 1.30 -15.63
C THR A 479 6.22 2.52 -14.90
N TYR A 480 6.99 3.05 -13.94
CA TYR A 480 6.60 4.27 -13.24
C TYR A 480 6.80 5.54 -14.07
N GLN A 481 7.81 5.57 -14.95
CA GLN A 481 8.00 6.65 -15.92
C GLN A 481 6.83 6.70 -16.92
N ALA A 482 6.45 5.54 -17.47
CA ALA A 482 5.30 5.41 -18.37
C ALA A 482 4.03 5.92 -17.72
N GLU A 483 3.73 5.45 -16.50
CA GLU A 483 2.53 5.85 -15.78
C GLU A 483 2.56 7.33 -15.36
N ALA A 484 3.73 7.87 -15.02
CA ALA A 484 3.91 9.29 -14.73
C ALA A 484 3.59 10.17 -15.95
N SER A 485 4.16 9.85 -17.12
CA SER A 485 3.89 10.58 -18.36
C SER A 485 2.41 10.45 -18.77
N ARG A 486 1.84 9.24 -18.69
CA ARG A 486 0.40 9.02 -18.96
C ARG A 486 -0.48 9.88 -18.06
N TYR A 487 -0.24 9.83 -16.75
CA TYR A 487 -1.05 10.58 -15.79
C TYR A 487 -0.89 12.09 -15.96
N ALA A 488 0.31 12.59 -16.27
CA ALA A 488 0.53 14.00 -16.59
C ALA A 488 -0.25 14.43 -17.84
N GLY A 489 -0.29 13.60 -18.88
CA GLY A 489 -1.10 13.84 -20.09
C GLY A 489 -2.59 13.89 -19.78
N ARG A 490 -3.08 12.98 -18.91
CA ARG A 490 -4.48 12.96 -18.49
C ARG A 490 -4.86 14.18 -17.65
N GLN A 491 -4.01 14.60 -16.72
CA GLN A 491 -4.23 15.82 -15.91
C GLN A 491 -4.39 17.07 -16.78
N LYS A 492 -3.66 17.17 -17.90
CA LYS A 492 -3.81 18.27 -18.86
C LYS A 492 -5.20 18.27 -19.51
N ILE A 493 -5.68 17.12 -19.96
CA ILE A 493 -7.02 16.98 -20.55
C ILE A 493 -8.11 17.30 -19.50
N ASP A 494 -7.97 16.79 -18.28
CA ASP A 494 -8.95 17.02 -17.22
C ASP A 494 -8.98 18.52 -16.82
N ALA A 495 -7.82 19.18 -16.73
CA ALA A 495 -7.73 20.62 -16.48
C ALA A 495 -8.36 21.44 -17.61
N LEU A 496 -8.20 21.01 -18.87
CA LEU A 496 -8.87 21.65 -20.01
C LEU A 496 -10.39 21.51 -19.93
N ALA A 497 -10.90 20.35 -19.51
CA ALA A 497 -12.32 20.10 -19.35
C ALA A 497 -12.97 20.93 -18.22
N LEU A 498 -12.19 21.30 -17.20
CA LEU A 498 -12.61 22.18 -16.11
C LEU A 498 -12.51 23.67 -16.44
N ASN A 499 -11.84 24.05 -17.55
CA ASN A 499 -11.80 25.43 -18.00
C ASN A 499 -13.14 25.79 -18.68
N PRO A 500 -13.89 26.79 -18.20
CA PRO A 500 -15.20 27.12 -18.76
C PRO A 500 -15.13 27.76 -20.15
N ASN A 501 -14.02 28.42 -20.51
CA ASN A 501 -13.87 29.14 -21.78
C ASN A 501 -12.44 29.02 -22.35
N PRO A 502 -11.95 27.81 -22.69
CA PRO A 502 -10.60 27.65 -23.22
C PRO A 502 -10.53 28.18 -24.66
N THR A 503 -9.52 29.00 -24.95
CA THR A 503 -9.28 29.47 -26.32
C THR A 503 -8.88 28.31 -27.24
N LEU A 504 -9.12 28.43 -28.55
CA LEU A 504 -8.74 27.40 -29.52
C LEU A 504 -7.24 27.06 -29.47
N ASN A 505 -6.38 28.08 -29.29
CA ASN A 505 -4.93 27.88 -29.18
C ASN A 505 -4.57 27.07 -27.92
N GLN A 506 -5.16 27.40 -26.77
CA GLN A 506 -4.97 26.65 -25.53
C GLN A 506 -5.43 25.18 -25.68
N GLN A 507 -6.58 24.95 -26.35
CA GLN A 507 -7.05 23.59 -26.61
C GLN A 507 -6.04 22.81 -27.48
N LYS A 508 -5.56 23.41 -28.57
CA LYS A 508 -4.56 22.79 -29.46
C LYS A 508 -3.24 22.50 -28.75
N GLU A 509 -2.72 23.47 -28.00
CA GLU A 509 -1.47 23.33 -27.24
C GLU A 509 -1.59 22.22 -26.20
N THR A 510 -2.64 22.25 -25.38
CA THR A 510 -2.87 21.25 -24.33
C THR A 510 -3.00 19.84 -24.90
N LEU A 511 -3.73 19.67 -26.00
CA LEU A 511 -3.88 18.37 -26.65
C LEU A 511 -2.61 17.94 -27.41
N THR A 512 -1.77 18.86 -27.87
CA THR A 512 -0.44 18.54 -28.43
C THR A 512 0.46 17.97 -27.34
N GLU A 513 0.52 18.65 -26.19
CA GLU A 513 1.31 18.23 -25.05
C GLU A 513 0.82 16.88 -24.49
N ALA A 514 -0.49 16.70 -24.34
CA ALA A 514 -1.06 15.43 -23.89
C ALA A 514 -0.69 14.27 -24.84
N ARG A 515 -0.78 14.46 -26.16
CA ARG A 515 -0.33 13.45 -27.14
C ARG A 515 1.15 13.14 -27.03
N SER A 516 2.00 14.15 -26.84
CA SER A 516 3.44 13.95 -26.62
C SER A 516 3.70 13.08 -25.38
N LEU A 517 3.02 13.38 -24.28
CA LEU A 517 3.13 12.63 -23.02
C LEU A 517 2.62 11.19 -23.14
N PHE A 518 1.54 10.94 -23.89
CA PHE A 518 1.10 9.57 -24.16
C PHE A 518 2.08 8.82 -25.07
N GLY A 519 2.70 9.48 -26.05
CA GLY A 519 3.77 8.91 -26.86
C GLY A 519 5.00 8.53 -26.02
N GLU A 520 5.40 9.40 -25.10
CA GLU A 520 6.47 9.12 -24.13
C GLU A 520 6.10 7.93 -23.22
N ALA A 521 4.86 7.89 -22.73
CA ALA A 521 4.39 6.77 -21.90
C ALA A 521 4.51 5.42 -22.63
N LEU A 522 4.11 5.39 -23.90
CA LEU A 522 4.21 4.20 -24.75
C LEU A 522 5.65 3.85 -25.14
N ALA A 523 6.55 4.84 -25.22
CA ALA A 523 7.97 4.59 -25.43
C ALA A 523 8.63 3.90 -24.22
N PHE A 524 8.14 4.16 -23.01
CA PHE A 524 8.60 3.49 -21.79
C PHE A 524 7.95 2.12 -21.55
N ASP A 525 6.63 1.98 -21.80
CA ASP A 525 5.89 0.73 -21.55
C ASP A 525 4.69 0.60 -22.52
N ASP A 526 4.92 0.00 -23.69
CA ASP A 526 3.90 -0.24 -24.73
C ASP A 526 2.90 -1.37 -24.39
N ALA A 527 3.14 -2.08 -23.29
CA ALA A 527 2.20 -3.05 -22.72
C ALA A 527 1.13 -2.37 -21.85
N ASN A 528 1.24 -1.07 -21.57
CA ASN A 528 0.23 -0.31 -20.84
C ASN A 528 -1.01 -0.05 -21.71
N GLY A 529 -2.04 -0.91 -21.55
CA GLY A 529 -3.31 -0.78 -22.26
C GLY A 529 -4.01 0.57 -22.04
N GLN A 530 -3.87 1.16 -20.86
CA GLN A 530 -4.49 2.45 -20.55
C GLN A 530 -3.82 3.60 -21.33
N ALA A 531 -2.50 3.55 -21.54
CA ALA A 531 -1.80 4.57 -22.33
C ALA A 531 -2.26 4.56 -23.81
N TRP A 532 -2.54 3.39 -24.37
CA TRP A 532 -3.15 3.27 -25.70
C TRP A 532 -4.57 3.84 -25.73
N ALA A 533 -5.39 3.59 -24.71
CA ALA A 533 -6.73 4.14 -24.62
C ALA A 533 -6.74 5.67 -24.47
N ASP A 534 -5.81 6.22 -23.67
CA ASP A 534 -5.63 7.67 -23.52
C ASP A 534 -5.13 8.32 -24.82
N SER A 535 -4.24 7.64 -25.58
CA SER A 535 -3.83 8.06 -26.93
C SER A 535 -5.01 8.12 -27.90
N ALA A 536 -5.87 7.08 -27.93
CA ALA A 536 -7.09 7.07 -28.73
C ALA A 536 -8.04 8.22 -28.34
N TYR A 537 -8.18 8.48 -27.04
CA TYR A 537 -9.00 9.58 -26.53
C TYR A 537 -8.47 10.95 -26.99
N ALA A 538 -7.17 11.17 -26.92
CA ALA A 538 -6.55 12.42 -27.36
C ALA A 538 -6.79 12.69 -28.86
N SER A 539 -6.68 11.66 -29.71
CA SER A 539 -6.97 11.76 -31.14
C SER A 539 -8.44 12.05 -31.41
N ALA A 540 -9.36 11.47 -30.63
CA ALA A 540 -10.78 11.80 -30.69
C ALA A 540 -11.06 13.26 -30.32
N LEU A 541 -10.45 13.78 -29.25
CA LEU A 541 -10.57 15.18 -28.85
C LEU A 541 -10.04 16.14 -29.92
N TRP A 542 -8.91 15.80 -30.55
CA TRP A 542 -8.33 16.57 -31.65
C TRP A 542 -9.28 16.73 -32.84
N SER A 543 -10.11 15.73 -33.10
CA SER A 543 -11.03 15.75 -34.24
C SER A 543 -12.10 16.85 -34.13
N HIS A 544 -12.41 17.29 -32.90
CA HIS A 544 -13.30 18.42 -32.67
C HIS A 544 -12.66 19.76 -33.06
N LEU A 545 -11.33 19.85 -33.05
CA LEU A 545 -10.57 21.06 -33.42
C LEU A 545 -10.17 21.09 -34.90
N ALA A 546 -10.12 19.92 -35.54
CA ALA A 546 -9.69 19.75 -36.93
C ALA A 546 -10.69 18.88 -37.70
N ALA A 547 -11.90 19.39 -37.87
CA ALA A 547 -13.01 18.63 -38.49
C ALA A 547 -12.69 18.09 -39.90
N HIS A 548 -11.82 18.76 -40.66
CA HIS A 548 -11.37 18.31 -41.99
C HIS A 548 -10.53 17.02 -41.94
N SER A 549 -9.81 16.77 -40.85
CA SER A 549 -9.01 15.56 -40.62
C SER A 549 -9.72 14.56 -39.70
N ARG A 550 -11.03 14.68 -39.48
CA ARG A 550 -11.79 13.81 -38.58
C ARG A 550 -11.67 12.33 -38.94
N ASN A 551 -11.70 12.00 -40.24
CA ASN A 551 -11.55 10.62 -40.70
C ASN A 551 -10.13 10.07 -40.47
N GLU A 552 -9.10 10.87 -40.72
CA GLU A 552 -7.70 10.51 -40.50
C GLU A 552 -7.40 10.27 -39.01
N LEU A 553 -7.83 11.20 -38.16
CA LEU A 553 -7.75 11.07 -36.70
C LEU A 553 -8.58 9.89 -36.18
N GLY A 554 -9.67 9.55 -36.88
CA GLY A 554 -10.48 8.36 -36.59
C GLY A 554 -9.71 7.06 -36.80
N LYS A 555 -8.95 6.97 -37.90
CA LYS A 555 -8.07 5.82 -38.18
C LYS A 555 -6.93 5.70 -37.16
N GLU A 556 -6.34 6.83 -36.78
CA GLU A 556 -5.31 6.87 -35.74
C GLU A 556 -5.89 6.41 -34.38
N ALA A 557 -7.04 6.95 -33.99
CA ALA A 557 -7.72 6.56 -32.76
C ALA A 557 -8.13 5.08 -32.75
N GLU A 558 -8.57 4.55 -33.89
CA GLU A 558 -8.91 3.12 -34.05
C GLU A 558 -7.67 2.25 -33.85
N ALA A 559 -6.53 2.62 -34.44
CA ALA A 559 -5.28 1.88 -34.27
C ALA A 559 -4.88 1.80 -32.79
N SER A 560 -4.90 2.93 -32.07
CA SER A 560 -4.62 2.96 -30.63
C SER A 560 -5.67 2.19 -29.81
N ALA A 561 -6.96 2.31 -30.11
CA ALA A 561 -8.01 1.58 -29.41
C ALA A 561 -7.90 0.06 -29.60
N ARG A 562 -7.49 -0.39 -30.80
CA ARG A 562 -7.21 -1.82 -31.07
C ARG A 562 -5.98 -2.32 -30.32
N GLN A 563 -4.95 -1.48 -30.15
CA GLN A 563 -3.81 -1.83 -29.28
C GLN A 563 -4.24 -1.96 -27.82
N ALA A 564 -5.11 -1.07 -27.32
CA ALA A 564 -5.67 -1.21 -25.97
C ALA A 564 -6.45 -2.54 -25.82
N LEU A 565 -7.33 -2.87 -26.78
CA LEU A 565 -8.09 -4.14 -26.77
C LEU A 565 -7.20 -5.39 -26.89
N ALA A 566 -6.08 -5.30 -27.61
CA ALA A 566 -5.10 -6.40 -27.69
C ALA A 566 -4.43 -6.69 -26.33
N ARG A 567 -4.53 -5.78 -25.34
CA ARG A 567 -4.01 -5.93 -23.98
C ARG A 567 -5.09 -6.41 -23.02
N SER A 568 -6.34 -5.98 -23.24
CA SER A 568 -7.49 -6.45 -22.48
C SER A 568 -8.81 -6.16 -23.20
N GLU A 569 -9.65 -7.19 -23.34
CA GLU A 569 -11.03 -7.02 -23.79
C GLU A 569 -12.02 -6.79 -22.65
N LEU A 570 -11.56 -6.84 -21.39
CA LEU A 570 -12.42 -6.70 -20.21
C LEU A 570 -12.51 -5.27 -19.67
N VAL A 571 -11.83 -4.31 -20.28
CA VAL A 571 -11.90 -2.89 -19.91
C VAL A 571 -12.99 -2.20 -20.75
N PRO A 572 -14.10 -1.75 -20.14
CA PRO A 572 -15.22 -1.12 -20.88
C PRO A 572 -14.80 0.13 -21.65
N GLU A 573 -13.87 0.93 -21.09
CA GLU A 573 -13.36 2.14 -21.74
C GLU A 573 -12.72 1.83 -23.10
N PHE A 574 -12.03 0.69 -23.26
CA PHE A 574 -11.31 0.38 -24.51
C PHE A 574 -12.29 0.15 -25.66
N TRP A 575 -13.43 -0.48 -25.37
CA TRP A 575 -14.54 -0.62 -26.30
C TRP A 575 -15.21 0.72 -26.62
N ILE A 576 -15.36 1.61 -25.64
CA ILE A 576 -15.81 2.99 -25.90
C ILE A 576 -14.85 3.70 -26.86
N ARG A 577 -13.53 3.60 -26.64
CA ARG A 577 -12.53 4.24 -27.52
C ARG A 577 -12.63 3.71 -28.95
N LEU A 578 -12.80 2.40 -29.12
CA LEU A 578 -13.02 1.80 -30.43
C LEU A 578 -14.32 2.31 -31.07
N GLY A 579 -15.44 2.31 -30.35
CA GLY A 579 -16.73 2.79 -30.86
C GLY A 579 -16.68 4.24 -31.33
N VAL A 580 -16.08 5.13 -30.52
CA VAL A 580 -15.89 6.55 -30.87
C VAL A 580 -15.03 6.69 -32.12
N SER A 581 -13.93 5.93 -32.23
CA SER A 581 -13.05 5.99 -33.40
C SER A 581 -13.72 5.54 -34.70
N LEU A 582 -14.64 4.57 -34.63
CA LEU A 582 -15.41 4.08 -35.77
C LEU A 582 -16.50 5.07 -36.19
N ASP A 583 -17.17 5.70 -35.22
CA ASP A 583 -18.14 6.78 -35.47
C ASP A 583 -17.51 7.97 -36.18
N MET A 584 -16.27 8.32 -35.82
CA MET A 584 -15.50 9.38 -36.50
C MET A 584 -15.25 9.10 -37.99
N GLN A 585 -15.22 7.82 -38.37
CA GLN A 585 -15.03 7.36 -39.75
C GLN A 585 -16.35 7.08 -40.49
N GLY A 586 -17.50 7.27 -39.83
CA GLY A 586 -18.81 6.94 -40.42
C GLY A 586 -19.17 5.45 -40.39
N ARG A 587 -18.39 4.61 -39.69
CA ARG A 587 -18.59 3.15 -39.59
C ARG A 587 -19.54 2.80 -38.44
N TRP A 588 -20.76 3.34 -38.48
CA TRP A 588 -21.69 3.31 -37.35
C TRP A 588 -22.12 1.91 -36.92
N ASN A 589 -22.28 0.96 -37.86
CA ASN A 589 -22.67 -0.41 -37.49
C ASN A 589 -21.62 -1.10 -36.61
N GLU A 590 -20.34 -0.98 -36.99
CA GLU A 590 -19.22 -1.53 -36.21
C GLU A 590 -19.04 -0.76 -34.89
N GLY A 591 -19.26 0.56 -34.90
CA GLY A 591 -19.29 1.37 -33.69
C GLY A 591 -20.34 0.87 -32.69
N SER A 592 -21.52 0.51 -33.19
CA SER A 592 -22.61 -0.05 -32.38
C SER A 592 -22.22 -1.34 -31.67
N GLU A 593 -21.51 -2.25 -32.36
CA GLU A 593 -21.02 -3.49 -31.75
C GLU A 593 -20.05 -3.21 -30.60
N ALA A 594 -19.15 -2.24 -30.76
CA ALA A 594 -18.20 -1.86 -29.72
C ALA A 594 -18.90 -1.26 -28.48
N PHE A 595 -19.88 -0.36 -28.65
CA PHE A 595 -20.62 0.18 -27.51
C PHE A 595 -21.48 -0.87 -26.80
N LEU A 596 -22.07 -1.81 -27.55
CA LEU A 596 -22.78 -2.94 -26.95
C LEU A 596 -21.86 -3.84 -26.12
N LYS A 597 -20.62 -4.08 -26.57
CA LYS A 597 -19.60 -4.77 -25.77
C LYS A 597 -19.28 -4.03 -24.47
N ALA A 598 -19.10 -2.70 -24.53
CA ALA A 598 -18.90 -1.89 -23.33
C ALA A 598 -20.08 -2.00 -22.35
N LEU A 599 -21.33 -2.00 -22.84
CA LEU A 599 -22.54 -2.15 -22.01
C LEU A 599 -22.64 -3.53 -21.33
N ILE A 600 -22.19 -4.58 -22.00
CA ILE A 600 -22.15 -5.94 -21.40
C ILE A 600 -21.16 -5.98 -20.23
N LEU A 601 -20.02 -5.28 -20.34
CA LEU A 601 -19.00 -5.26 -19.30
C LEU A 601 -19.36 -4.35 -18.13
N ALA A 602 -20.07 -3.25 -18.39
CA ALA A 602 -20.38 -2.23 -17.39
C ALA A 602 -21.83 -1.70 -17.51
N PRO A 603 -22.84 -2.55 -17.28
CA PRO A 603 -24.25 -2.18 -17.44
C PRO A 603 -24.71 -1.11 -16.43
N GLY A 604 -24.03 -1.00 -15.28
CA GLY A 604 -24.29 0.01 -14.25
C GLY A 604 -23.57 1.35 -14.47
N SER A 605 -22.77 1.50 -15.54
CA SER A 605 -21.94 2.70 -15.75
C SER A 605 -22.67 3.78 -16.53
N SER A 606 -22.90 4.94 -15.90
CA SER A 606 -23.50 6.12 -16.56
C SER A 606 -22.67 6.61 -17.75
N LEU A 607 -21.34 6.52 -17.66
CA LEU A 607 -20.42 6.87 -18.75
C LEU A 607 -20.67 6.03 -20.02
N VAL A 608 -20.81 4.71 -19.87
CA VAL A 608 -21.04 3.81 -21.00
C VAL A 608 -22.40 4.09 -21.65
N TRP A 609 -23.44 4.28 -20.85
CA TRP A 609 -24.77 4.65 -21.35
C TRP A 609 -24.79 6.00 -22.06
N TYR A 610 -24.02 6.98 -21.58
CA TYR A 610 -23.87 8.26 -22.26
C TYR A 610 -23.25 8.08 -23.65
N HIS A 611 -22.18 7.31 -23.75
CA HIS A 611 -21.52 7.04 -25.04
C HIS A 611 -22.45 6.29 -26.02
N GLN A 612 -23.22 5.31 -25.54
CA GLN A 612 -24.24 4.65 -26.35
C GLN A 612 -25.33 5.63 -26.82
N ALA A 613 -25.81 6.50 -25.94
CA ALA A 613 -26.82 7.50 -26.29
C ALA A 613 -26.29 8.48 -27.34
N TYR A 614 -25.03 8.92 -27.19
CA TYR A 614 -24.38 9.81 -28.15
C TYR A 614 -24.23 9.13 -29.52
N HIS A 615 -23.73 7.88 -29.57
CA HIS A 615 -23.63 7.09 -30.79
C HIS A 615 -24.97 6.99 -31.53
N LEU A 616 -26.03 6.58 -30.83
CA LEU A 616 -27.37 6.44 -31.41
C LEU A 616 -27.92 7.79 -31.90
N SER A 617 -27.55 8.91 -31.25
CA SER A 617 -27.99 10.24 -31.67
C SER A 617 -27.41 10.70 -33.01
N LEU A 618 -26.32 10.07 -33.48
CA LEU A 618 -25.73 10.38 -34.79
C LEU A 618 -26.60 9.89 -35.96
N ASN A 619 -27.51 8.94 -35.71
CA ASN A 619 -28.44 8.43 -36.71
C ASN A 619 -29.89 8.87 -36.38
N PRO A 620 -30.53 9.74 -37.18
CA PRO A 620 -31.89 10.20 -36.93
C PRO A 620 -32.93 9.07 -36.79
N ARG A 621 -32.72 7.92 -37.45
CA ARG A 621 -33.63 6.76 -37.34
C ARG A 621 -33.58 6.10 -35.96
N ALA A 622 -32.52 6.31 -35.20
CA ALA A 622 -32.31 5.74 -33.87
C ALA A 622 -32.67 6.71 -32.72
N LYS A 623 -33.31 7.86 -33.01
CA LYS A 623 -33.68 8.89 -32.03
C LYS A 623 -34.34 8.33 -30.75
N LYS A 624 -35.34 7.46 -30.90
CA LYS A 624 -36.03 6.83 -29.75
C LYS A 624 -35.10 5.97 -28.89
N LEU A 625 -34.16 5.26 -29.50
CA LEU A 625 -33.16 4.47 -28.78
C LEU A 625 -32.15 5.39 -28.07
N ALA A 626 -31.75 6.49 -28.71
CA ALA A 626 -30.87 7.49 -28.11
C ALA A 626 -31.52 8.14 -26.87
N GLU A 627 -32.80 8.49 -26.95
CA GLU A 627 -33.59 9.02 -25.82
C GLU A 627 -33.66 8.02 -24.67
N ALA A 628 -33.92 6.74 -24.95
CA ALA A 628 -33.97 5.69 -23.94
C ALA A 628 -32.61 5.45 -23.27
N ALA A 629 -31.51 5.46 -24.04
CA ALA A 629 -30.16 5.33 -23.51
C ALA A 629 -29.77 6.55 -22.65
N ALA A 630 -30.10 7.77 -23.09
CA ALA A 630 -29.89 8.99 -22.31
C ALA A 630 -30.70 8.99 -21.01
N ALA A 631 -31.95 8.54 -21.04
CA ALA A 631 -32.77 8.37 -19.86
C ALA A 631 -32.18 7.34 -18.88
N THR A 632 -31.61 6.25 -19.39
CA THR A 632 -30.93 5.23 -18.57
C THR A 632 -29.68 5.79 -17.92
N CYS A 633 -28.85 6.54 -18.66
CA CYS A 633 -27.71 7.26 -18.11
C CYS A 633 -28.13 8.18 -16.94
N LEU A 634 -29.17 9.00 -17.11
CA LEU A 634 -29.68 9.91 -16.09
C LEU A 634 -30.37 9.22 -14.91
N ARG A 635 -30.86 8.00 -15.11
CA ARG A 635 -31.41 7.17 -14.03
C ARG A 635 -30.30 6.64 -13.11
N LEU A 636 -29.15 6.27 -13.69
CA LEU A 636 -27.96 5.82 -12.98
C LEU A 636 -27.25 7.01 -12.31
N ASP A 637 -27.03 8.10 -13.04
CA ASP A 637 -26.47 9.34 -12.51
C ASP A 637 -27.31 10.55 -12.93
N PRO A 638 -28.24 11.02 -12.09
CA PRO A 638 -29.04 12.20 -12.37
C PRO A 638 -28.19 13.47 -12.59
N ALA A 639 -26.98 13.55 -12.05
CA ALA A 639 -26.11 14.71 -12.16
C ALA A 639 -25.27 14.73 -13.45
N TYR A 640 -25.37 13.72 -14.31
CA TYR A 640 -24.57 13.60 -15.52
C TYR A 640 -24.92 14.66 -16.57
N LEU A 641 -24.21 15.80 -16.54
CA LEU A 641 -24.53 17.01 -17.31
C LEU A 641 -24.59 16.78 -18.81
N ALA A 642 -23.63 16.04 -19.37
CA ALA A 642 -23.56 15.82 -20.81
C ALA A 642 -24.77 15.02 -21.35
N ALA A 643 -25.32 14.10 -20.55
CA ALA A 643 -26.51 13.35 -20.89
C ALA A 643 -27.77 14.23 -20.84
N ARG A 644 -27.87 15.15 -19.86
CA ARG A 644 -28.95 16.15 -19.82
C ARG A 644 -28.92 17.04 -21.06
N SER A 645 -27.75 17.55 -21.43
CA SER A 645 -27.59 18.37 -22.64
C SER A 645 -27.94 17.59 -23.91
N LEU A 646 -27.57 16.31 -23.99
CA LEU A 646 -27.94 15.46 -25.11
C LEU A 646 -29.46 15.23 -25.18
N GLN A 647 -30.11 14.94 -24.05
CA GLN A 647 -31.57 14.74 -23.98
C GLN A 647 -32.34 16.00 -24.42
N GLN A 648 -31.89 17.18 -24.00
CA GLN A 648 -32.48 18.45 -24.43
C GLN A 648 -32.37 18.64 -25.94
N ARG A 649 -31.20 18.35 -26.53
CA ARG A 649 -31.01 18.41 -27.99
C ARG A 649 -31.94 17.44 -28.73
N LEU A 650 -32.02 16.19 -28.30
CA LEU A 650 -32.90 15.18 -28.89
C LEU A 650 -34.38 15.59 -28.85
N SER A 651 -34.81 16.23 -27.77
CA SER A 651 -36.20 16.70 -27.57
C SER A 651 -36.53 17.96 -28.40
N SER A 652 -35.51 18.78 -28.71
CA SER A 652 -35.67 20.04 -29.47
C SER A 652 -35.74 19.86 -30.99
N VAL A 653 -35.27 18.72 -31.51
CA VAL A 653 -35.36 18.37 -32.92
C VAL A 653 -36.70 17.65 -33.13
N PRO A 654 -37.60 18.11 -34.01
CA PRO A 654 -38.91 17.47 -34.26
C PRO A 654 -38.83 15.97 -34.56
#